data_AF-A0A7S0ZUC6-F1
#
_entry.id   AF-A0A7S0ZUC6-F1
#
_cell.length_a   1.000
_cell.length_b   1.000
_cell.length_c   1.000
_cell.angle_alpha   90.00
_cell.angle_beta   90.00
_cell.angle_gamma   90.00
#
_symmetry.space_group_name_H-M   'P 1'
#
loop_
_entity.id
_entity.type
_entity.pdbx_description
1 polymer ?
#
loop_
_entity_poly.entity_id
_entity_poly.type
_entity_poly.pdbx_seq_one_letter_code
_entity_poly.pdbx_strand_id
1 'polypeptide(L)'
;MNITVLDADGLPPKAYLSVRVGDTRRQAPFKKNEVFHFPSASHRSLVLDVFEKMGSQHVHLNTFEDVWGEHEIVLKTPHLDRESIKVNLKLETTDPTVEKKPSRHQVATKARNYLEIHSVQDLLQEMVHALLARRPDDPLDFMAEYIRGQQVKRSAQVPTQQGESASTPAPPARKPPNRDPNSCDGDDDVQKSLPRQRVSETTNRQSGKRHGSVSSCVSDPYTLPGLGESEYPGFPTDACPDVMPDLTAHFSFMADVLAKTPSIYEKLKSRRTKSGVNLAKVIKPGIDNKGHAMIKTTGVIAGDEETYTLFSDLLDPIINLRHGGFAEDARHTTDLDFSKVDVTPVDPTGKHVLSTRMRASRNIRGFRLPSACSKDERREVERIATQALLELAGDFTGDYFPLQGSDSYPSRPHGMNEDESSRLEEAKMTFQEPDSALLLSTGMGRHWPDARGVFANDPLDFVVWLNEEDHMNFHIVQKGASAVDVFTRFCHVHTVVESGLRQQGLDFMHHDRLGFLTSCVSNIGSGLRISMSIMLPVLSSREDFKDVCRSLQLIARSVSVEGCVWEVSNMERLGTSDVGLVNIVSRGCRQLVAMECALRKRLPVPRPGLGGTPTFGFPTPCPDECPELSGHNNLMSRVFRANPALYHDLKRRTTIHGLTLAHAMKPGVDMRGGTFKELLPLGLVAGDAESYSVFAQVFDPVLAAYHGSKPGPPQKCVLDPGAVVGDLGDFVIGVKLCASRNLAGFKFPPACSFDERREVERVLVGILEEFTGGFEGEYYPLQHSESCGLKLGGMTQSDTRTLKTQGLLFQEPKTLSSLAAGFGRDWPDARGVFASSRGLSAWVNNEEHLSLTISKDGSDLRAAFGELCRAEQAISLALQSCGHHFAWCERSGFVTAMPERLGAALSCCVMLQLPKLAARADLSDECDSRGLVLVNTHRGGVVEVANRATFGISEAKLVSNMIVECATLARKEADIS
;
A
#
# COMPACT_ATOMS: atom_id res chain seq x y z
N MET A 1 26.49 -14.69 -13.98
CA MET A 1 27.52 -14.62 -15.05
C MET A 1 26.80 -14.64 -16.38
N ASN A 2 27.14 -13.73 -17.29
CA ASN A 2 26.53 -13.63 -18.62
C ASN A 2 27.57 -13.99 -19.68
N ILE A 3 27.22 -14.89 -20.60
CA ILE A 3 28.07 -15.27 -21.73
C ILE A 3 27.37 -14.79 -23.01
N THR A 4 27.96 -13.80 -23.66
CA THR A 4 27.43 -13.23 -24.91
C THR A 4 28.19 -13.80 -26.10
N VAL A 5 27.47 -14.36 -27.09
CA VAL A 5 28.09 -14.84 -28.33
C VAL A 5 28.16 -13.68 -29.32
N LEU A 6 29.33 -13.08 -29.45
CA LEU A 6 29.53 -11.87 -30.27
C LEU A 6 29.58 -12.15 -31.77
N ASP A 7 30.16 -13.28 -32.15
CA ASP A 7 30.23 -13.73 -33.54
C ASP A 7 30.47 -15.24 -33.61
N ALA A 8 30.22 -15.84 -34.77
CA ALA A 8 30.61 -17.23 -35.03
C ALA A 8 30.86 -17.42 -36.53
N ASP A 9 32.03 -17.95 -36.87
CA ASP A 9 32.41 -18.29 -38.23
C ASP A 9 32.36 -19.81 -38.44
N GLY A 10 31.94 -20.26 -39.62
CA GLY A 10 31.84 -21.69 -39.96
C GLY A 10 30.71 -22.48 -39.27
N LEU A 11 29.71 -21.83 -38.65
CA LEU A 11 28.56 -22.54 -38.07
C LEU A 11 27.60 -23.07 -39.16
N PRO A 12 27.10 -24.31 -39.03
CA PRO A 12 26.03 -24.81 -39.90
C PRO A 12 24.77 -23.91 -39.86
N PRO A 13 24.08 -23.70 -40.98
CA PRO A 13 22.85 -22.92 -41.00
C PRO A 13 21.79 -23.53 -40.07
N LYS A 14 21.22 -22.71 -39.17
CA LYS A 14 20.26 -23.12 -38.12
C LYS A 14 20.85 -23.98 -36.98
N ALA A 15 22.16 -23.90 -36.74
CA ALA A 15 22.77 -24.52 -35.57
C ALA A 15 22.22 -23.94 -34.24
N TYR A 16 22.15 -24.79 -33.22
CA TYR A 16 21.87 -24.43 -31.83
C TYR A 16 23.18 -24.42 -31.06
N LEU A 17 23.40 -23.36 -30.28
CA LEU A 17 24.48 -23.30 -29.32
C LEU A 17 23.98 -23.77 -27.96
N SER A 18 24.72 -24.67 -27.34
CA SER A 18 24.52 -25.11 -25.95
C SER A 18 25.72 -24.70 -25.12
N VAL A 19 25.50 -23.81 -24.18
CA VAL A 19 26.50 -23.35 -23.22
C VAL A 19 26.23 -24.05 -21.89
N ARG A 20 27.25 -24.71 -21.33
CA ARG A 20 27.18 -25.35 -20.01
C ARG A 20 28.23 -24.76 -19.08
N VAL A 21 27.79 -24.31 -17.91
CA VAL A 21 28.65 -23.79 -16.84
C VAL A 21 28.29 -24.54 -15.56
N GLY A 22 29.22 -25.36 -15.05
CA GLY A 22 28.92 -26.32 -13.98
C GLY A 22 27.80 -27.29 -14.38
N ASP A 23 26.80 -27.47 -13.51
CA ASP A 23 25.63 -28.33 -13.77
C ASP A 23 24.53 -27.65 -14.58
N THR A 24 24.66 -26.35 -14.87
CA THR A 24 23.65 -25.59 -15.61
C THR A 24 23.96 -25.61 -17.10
N ARG A 25 23.03 -26.13 -17.92
CA ARG A 25 23.08 -26.08 -19.40
C ARG A 25 22.00 -25.15 -19.94
N ARG A 26 22.36 -24.29 -20.89
CA ARG A 26 21.43 -23.42 -21.64
C ARG A 26 21.64 -23.65 -23.13
N GLN A 27 20.56 -23.80 -23.90
CA GLN A 27 20.62 -24.08 -25.33
C GLN A 27 19.62 -23.20 -26.11
N ALA A 28 20.07 -22.60 -27.21
CA ALA A 28 19.25 -21.75 -28.09
C ALA A 28 19.77 -21.78 -29.53
N PRO A 29 18.95 -21.48 -30.56
CA PRO A 29 19.44 -21.26 -31.92
C PRO A 29 20.49 -20.15 -31.94
N PHE A 30 21.55 -20.27 -32.74
CA PHE A 30 22.56 -19.22 -32.85
C PHE A 30 21.94 -17.91 -33.34
N LYS A 31 22.16 -16.85 -32.57
CA LYS A 31 21.92 -15.46 -32.95
C LYS A 31 23.10 -14.62 -32.50
N LYS A 32 23.53 -13.69 -33.35
CA LYS A 32 24.58 -12.73 -33.01
C LYS A 32 24.12 -11.89 -31.81
N ASN A 33 25.00 -11.74 -30.82
CA ASN A 33 24.77 -11.06 -29.54
C ASN A 33 23.75 -11.73 -28.59
N GLU A 34 23.43 -13.01 -28.78
CA GLU A 34 22.62 -13.76 -27.82
C GLU A 34 23.36 -13.89 -26.48
N VAL A 35 22.64 -13.69 -25.37
CA VAL A 35 23.20 -13.70 -24.01
C VAL A 35 22.68 -14.89 -23.21
N PHE A 36 23.58 -15.82 -22.87
CA PHE A 36 23.28 -16.95 -21.98
C PHE A 36 23.51 -16.56 -20.52
N HIS A 37 22.46 -16.66 -19.71
CA HIS A 37 22.46 -16.22 -18.30
C HIS A 37 22.65 -17.42 -17.34
N PHE A 38 23.66 -17.33 -16.47
CA PHE A 38 24.01 -18.34 -15.48
C PHE A 38 24.00 -17.80 -14.04
N PRO A 39 23.44 -18.56 -13.07
CA PRO A 39 23.20 -18.10 -11.71
C PRO A 39 24.46 -17.93 -10.84
N SER A 40 25.60 -18.55 -11.18
CA SER A 40 26.86 -18.41 -10.42
C SER A 40 28.04 -18.05 -11.33
N ALA A 41 28.97 -17.23 -10.81
CA ALA A 41 30.25 -16.87 -11.45
C ALA A 41 31.45 -17.65 -10.87
N SER A 42 31.21 -18.65 -10.02
CA SER A 42 32.26 -19.42 -9.33
C SER A 42 33.02 -20.40 -10.22
N HIS A 43 32.46 -20.78 -11.38
CA HIS A 43 33.08 -21.72 -12.30
C HIS A 43 34.02 -20.99 -13.27
N ARG A 44 35.24 -21.52 -13.44
CA ARG A 44 36.28 -20.94 -14.32
C ARG A 44 36.33 -21.56 -15.72
N SER A 45 35.43 -22.48 -16.03
CA SER A 45 35.33 -23.14 -17.33
C SER A 45 33.86 -23.26 -17.77
N LEU A 46 33.67 -23.32 -19.09
CA LEU A 46 32.40 -23.59 -19.73
C LEU A 46 32.60 -24.62 -20.84
N VAL A 47 31.55 -25.36 -21.17
CA VAL A 47 31.49 -26.24 -22.35
C VAL A 47 30.55 -25.59 -23.36
N LEU A 48 31.00 -25.44 -24.61
CA LEU A 48 30.20 -24.94 -25.71
C LEU A 48 30.02 -26.05 -26.73
N ASP A 49 28.80 -26.57 -26.84
CA ASP A 49 28.40 -27.59 -27.80
C ASP A 49 27.63 -26.92 -28.95
N VAL A 50 27.91 -27.32 -30.20
CA VAL A 50 27.14 -26.91 -31.38
C VAL A 50 26.29 -28.09 -31.83
N PHE A 51 24.98 -27.89 -31.90
CA PHE A 51 24.04 -28.90 -32.36
C PHE A 51 23.40 -28.48 -33.68
N GLU A 52 23.39 -29.38 -34.65
CA GLU A 52 22.56 -29.22 -35.84
C GLU A 52 21.21 -29.91 -35.62
N LYS A 53 20.12 -29.28 -36.05
CA LYS A 53 18.80 -29.89 -35.97
C LYS A 53 18.67 -30.96 -37.07
N MET A 54 18.83 -32.22 -36.68
CA MET A 54 18.85 -33.36 -37.61
C MET A 54 17.46 -33.75 -38.14
N GLY A 55 16.40 -33.49 -37.37
CA GLY A 55 15.01 -33.81 -37.72
C GLY A 55 14.05 -33.36 -36.63
N SER A 56 12.75 -33.27 -36.94
CA SER A 56 11.69 -32.92 -35.99
C SER A 56 10.35 -33.36 -36.54
N GLN A 57 9.56 -34.05 -35.74
CA GLN A 57 8.22 -34.52 -36.09
C GLN A 57 7.26 -34.13 -34.97
N HIS A 58 6.11 -33.56 -35.33
CA HIS A 58 5.00 -33.41 -34.41
C HIS A 58 4.28 -34.76 -34.28
N VAL A 59 4.12 -35.23 -33.05
CA VAL A 59 3.44 -36.49 -32.73
C VAL A 59 2.17 -36.14 -31.97
N HIS A 60 1.02 -36.47 -32.54
CA HIS A 60 -0.27 -36.27 -31.91
C HIS A 60 -0.60 -37.53 -31.09
N LEU A 61 -0.76 -37.42 -29.78
CA LEU A 61 -0.98 -38.59 -28.91
C LEU A 61 -2.25 -39.37 -29.27
N ASN A 62 -3.21 -38.67 -29.86
CA ASN A 62 -4.51 -39.17 -30.30
C ASN A 62 -4.41 -40.14 -31.50
N THR A 63 -3.25 -40.25 -32.16
CA THR A 63 -3.05 -41.17 -33.29
C THR A 63 -2.62 -42.57 -32.86
N PHE A 64 -2.34 -42.78 -31.57
CA PHE A 64 -2.05 -44.10 -31.03
C PHE A 64 -3.36 -44.78 -30.60
N GLU A 65 -3.57 -46.02 -31.03
CA GLU A 65 -4.72 -46.83 -30.58
C GLU A 65 -4.66 -47.09 -29.07
N ASP A 66 -3.46 -47.22 -28.52
CA ASP A 66 -3.17 -47.18 -27.09
C ASP A 66 -2.08 -46.15 -26.83
N VAL A 67 -2.40 -45.09 -26.09
CA VAL A 67 -1.46 -43.98 -25.84
C VAL A 67 -0.29 -44.46 -24.97
N TRP A 68 -0.51 -45.47 -24.12
CA TRP A 68 0.47 -45.91 -23.13
C TRP A 68 1.17 -47.18 -23.60
N GLY A 69 2.50 -47.17 -23.60
CA GLY A 69 3.32 -48.24 -24.16
C GLY A 69 4.50 -47.73 -24.98
N GLU A 70 5.15 -48.64 -25.69
CA GLU A 70 6.28 -48.33 -26.55
C GLU A 70 5.80 -48.00 -27.97
N HIS A 71 6.16 -46.81 -28.44
CA HIS A 71 5.80 -46.25 -29.74
C HIS A 71 7.05 -45.95 -30.57
N GLU A 72 7.14 -46.50 -31.77
CA GLU A 72 8.20 -46.18 -32.72
C GLU A 72 7.81 -44.94 -33.55
N ILE A 73 8.57 -43.86 -33.42
CA ILE A 73 8.41 -42.65 -34.22
C ILE A 73 9.54 -42.55 -35.23
N VAL A 74 9.16 -42.37 -36.50
CA VAL A 74 10.09 -42.21 -37.61
C VAL A 74 10.29 -40.73 -37.89
N LEU A 75 11.47 -40.21 -37.54
CA LEU A 75 11.90 -38.85 -37.85
C LEU A 75 12.47 -38.82 -39.27
N LYS A 76 11.96 -37.92 -40.11
CA LYS A 76 12.53 -37.70 -41.44
C LYS A 76 13.84 -36.90 -41.35
N THR A 77 14.86 -37.56 -41.86
CA THR A 77 16.28 -37.25 -42.07
C THR A 77 16.76 -36.43 -43.26
N PRO A 78 16.35 -35.20 -43.59
CA PRO A 78 16.63 -34.65 -44.94
C PRO A 78 18.12 -34.46 -45.29
N HIS A 79 19.06 -34.60 -44.35
CA HIS A 79 20.48 -34.28 -44.54
C HIS A 79 21.46 -35.40 -44.13
N LEU A 80 21.01 -36.64 -43.96
CA LEU A 80 21.87 -37.81 -43.71
C LEU A 80 21.60 -38.88 -44.77
N ASP A 81 22.63 -39.62 -45.20
CA ASP A 81 22.54 -40.79 -46.11
C ASP A 81 21.69 -41.96 -45.54
N ARG A 82 21.04 -41.75 -44.39
CA ARG A 82 20.02 -42.63 -43.81
C ARG A 82 18.66 -41.92 -43.90
N GLU A 83 17.75 -42.47 -44.68
CA GLU A 83 16.45 -41.83 -45.03
C GLU A 83 15.52 -41.57 -43.83
N SER A 84 15.76 -42.17 -42.66
CA SER A 84 15.01 -41.86 -41.44
C SER A 84 15.73 -42.31 -40.16
N ILE A 85 15.43 -41.63 -39.04
CA ILE A 85 15.83 -42.03 -37.68
C ILE A 85 14.60 -42.59 -36.97
N LYS A 86 14.69 -43.81 -36.46
CA LYS A 86 13.66 -44.42 -35.63
C LYS A 86 13.94 -44.11 -34.16
N VAL A 87 12.94 -43.60 -33.45
CA VAL A 87 12.99 -43.29 -32.02
C VAL A 87 11.88 -44.04 -31.33
N ASN A 88 12.24 -44.93 -30.40
CA ASN A 88 11.27 -45.62 -29.56
C ASN A 88 11.00 -44.78 -28.31
N LEU A 89 9.76 -44.35 -28.14
CA LEU A 89 9.29 -43.66 -26.94
C LEU A 89 8.45 -44.62 -26.11
N LYS A 90 8.74 -44.72 -24.81
CA LYS A 90 7.86 -45.40 -23.87
C LYS A 90 7.03 -44.35 -23.13
N LEU A 91 5.72 -44.40 -23.29
CA LEU A 91 4.76 -43.54 -22.58
C LEU A 91 4.12 -44.36 -21.46
N GLU A 92 4.33 -43.96 -20.22
CA GLU A 92 3.77 -44.66 -19.05
C GLU A 92 2.89 -43.70 -18.26
N THR A 93 1.73 -44.18 -17.78
CA THR A 93 1.00 -43.52 -16.70
C THR A 93 1.65 -43.88 -15.38
N THR A 94 1.92 -42.89 -14.54
CA THR A 94 2.13 -43.17 -13.12
C THR A 94 0.76 -43.38 -12.48
N ASP A 95 0.52 -44.57 -11.93
CA ASP A 95 -0.67 -44.92 -11.14
C ASP A 95 -0.97 -43.82 -10.10
N PRO A 96 -2.23 -43.35 -9.94
CA PRO A 96 -2.56 -42.20 -9.09
C PRO A 96 -2.46 -42.49 -7.59
N THR A 97 -1.96 -43.67 -7.20
CA THR A 97 -1.75 -44.07 -5.81
C THR A 97 -0.37 -43.68 -5.26
N VAL A 98 0.48 -43.02 -6.05
CA VAL A 98 1.67 -42.34 -5.55
C VAL A 98 1.36 -40.86 -5.39
N GLU A 99 1.34 -40.38 -4.15
CA GLU A 99 1.21 -38.96 -3.81
C GLU A 99 2.03 -38.09 -4.76
N LYS A 100 1.35 -37.25 -5.58
CA LYS A 100 2.01 -36.24 -6.39
C LYS A 100 2.93 -35.42 -5.49
N LYS A 101 4.25 -35.45 -5.74
CA LYS A 101 5.18 -34.53 -5.08
C LYS A 101 4.64 -33.10 -5.29
N PRO A 102 4.38 -32.34 -4.22
CA PRO A 102 3.80 -31.02 -4.35
C PRO A 102 4.69 -30.16 -5.26
N SER A 103 4.12 -29.18 -5.95
CA SER A 103 4.93 -28.23 -6.72
C SER A 103 6.02 -27.64 -5.81
N ARG A 104 7.20 -27.31 -6.32
CA ARG A 104 8.29 -26.75 -5.49
C ARG A 104 7.85 -25.54 -4.65
N HIS A 105 6.84 -24.81 -5.15
CA HIS A 105 6.17 -23.76 -4.40
C HIS A 105 5.27 -24.31 -3.29
N GLN A 106 4.41 -25.30 -3.56
CA GLN A 106 3.58 -25.95 -2.54
C GLN A 106 4.39 -26.68 -1.48
N VAL A 107 5.53 -27.32 -1.81
CA VAL A 107 6.44 -27.91 -0.82
C VAL A 107 7.06 -26.82 0.04
N ALA A 108 7.51 -25.72 -0.56
CA ALA A 108 8.07 -24.59 0.17
C ALA A 108 7.02 -23.92 1.08
N THR A 109 5.78 -23.78 0.61
CA THR A 109 4.67 -23.21 1.38
C THR A 109 4.22 -24.14 2.50
N LYS A 110 4.05 -25.45 2.24
CA LYS A 110 3.75 -26.44 3.29
C LYS A 110 4.88 -26.54 4.32
N ALA A 111 6.14 -26.50 3.88
CA ALA A 111 7.29 -26.49 4.80
C ALA A 111 7.34 -25.20 5.62
N ARG A 112 7.10 -24.04 5.01
CA ARG A 112 7.02 -22.76 5.71
C ARG A 112 5.86 -22.76 6.73
N ASN A 113 4.69 -23.23 6.32
CA ASN A 113 3.51 -23.30 7.20
C ASN A 113 3.77 -24.27 8.38
N TYR A 114 4.44 -25.41 8.15
CA TYR A 114 4.85 -26.31 9.23
C TYR A 114 5.81 -25.61 10.22
N LEU A 115 6.81 -24.87 9.71
CA LEU A 115 7.75 -24.12 10.55
C LEU A 115 7.05 -23.00 11.36
N GLU A 116 6.05 -22.34 10.77
CA GLU A 116 5.24 -21.30 11.44
C GLU A 116 4.29 -21.93 12.49
N ILE A 117 3.53 -22.97 12.14
CA ILE A 117 2.59 -23.66 13.04
C ILE A 117 3.30 -24.20 14.30
N HIS A 118 4.50 -24.75 14.14
CA HIS A 118 5.26 -25.31 15.26
C HIS A 118 6.20 -24.29 15.93
N SER A 119 6.16 -23.03 15.50
CA SER A 119 7.02 -21.92 15.96
C SER A 119 8.51 -22.24 15.89
N VAL A 120 8.92 -23.06 14.92
CA VAL A 120 10.31 -23.48 14.72
C VAL A 120 11.12 -22.30 14.18
N GLN A 121 10.50 -21.47 13.34
CA GLN A 121 11.17 -20.31 12.74
C GLN A 121 11.57 -19.27 13.79
N ASP A 122 10.66 -18.95 14.73
CA ASP A 122 10.92 -18.02 15.84
C ASP A 122 12.01 -18.57 16.76
N LEU A 123 11.94 -19.87 17.12
CA LEU A 123 12.93 -20.53 17.96
C LEU A 123 14.34 -20.46 17.35
N LEU A 124 14.48 -20.74 16.05
CA LEU A 124 15.77 -20.68 15.36
C LEU A 124 16.30 -19.24 15.29
N GLN A 125 15.43 -18.26 15.02
CA GLN A 125 15.83 -16.87 14.94
C GLN A 125 16.29 -16.32 16.30
N GLU A 126 15.57 -16.64 17.38
CA GLU A 126 15.98 -16.30 18.75
C GLU A 126 17.28 -16.99 19.15
N MET A 127 17.44 -18.27 18.82
CA MET A 127 18.67 -19.02 19.11
C MET A 127 19.88 -18.40 18.39
N VAL A 128 19.73 -18.02 17.12
CA VAL A 128 20.80 -17.35 16.35
C VAL A 128 21.11 -15.97 16.94
N HIS A 129 20.11 -15.19 17.32
CA HIS A 129 20.34 -13.91 18.01
C HIS A 129 21.07 -14.12 19.35
N ALA A 130 20.68 -15.10 20.15
CA ALA A 130 21.32 -15.42 21.42
C ALA A 130 22.77 -15.88 21.24
N LEU A 131 23.03 -16.69 20.20
CA LEU A 131 24.37 -17.16 19.84
C LEU A 131 25.28 -16.02 19.38
N LEU A 132 24.77 -15.12 18.54
CA LEU A 132 25.52 -13.95 18.04
C LEU A 132 25.78 -12.91 19.13
N ALA A 133 24.86 -12.78 20.09
CA ALA A 133 25.00 -11.86 21.22
C ALA A 133 26.03 -12.37 22.25
N ARG A 134 26.02 -13.68 22.56
CA ARG A 134 26.86 -14.26 23.60
C ARG A 134 28.21 -14.75 23.11
N ARG A 135 28.35 -15.06 21.82
CA ARG A 135 29.56 -15.57 21.16
C ARG A 135 30.32 -16.62 22.00
N PRO A 136 29.66 -17.72 22.38
CA PRO A 136 30.29 -18.76 23.18
C PRO A 136 31.42 -19.46 22.43
N ASP A 137 32.41 -19.97 23.16
CA ASP A 137 33.58 -20.66 22.59
C ASP A 137 33.20 -21.94 21.81
N ASP A 138 32.16 -22.65 22.25
CA ASP A 138 31.53 -23.73 21.49
C ASP A 138 30.09 -23.37 21.08
N PRO A 139 29.88 -22.90 19.84
CA PRO A 139 28.57 -22.50 19.34
C PRO A 139 27.60 -23.67 19.14
N LEU A 140 28.09 -24.88 18.84
CA LEU A 140 27.23 -26.04 18.59
C LEU A 140 26.64 -26.57 19.91
N ASP A 141 27.46 -26.64 20.95
CA ASP A 141 27.00 -27.10 22.27
C ASP A 141 26.02 -26.10 22.90
N PHE A 142 26.28 -24.80 22.75
CA PHE A 142 25.33 -23.75 23.14
C PHE A 142 23.96 -23.89 22.44
N MET A 143 23.94 -24.14 21.13
CA MET A 143 22.67 -24.35 20.41
C MET A 143 21.95 -25.60 20.90
N ALA A 144 22.68 -26.69 21.16
CA ALA A 144 22.11 -27.92 21.69
C ALA A 144 21.54 -27.73 23.11
N GLU A 145 22.19 -26.95 23.97
CA GLU A 145 21.66 -26.57 25.28
C GLU A 145 20.46 -25.61 25.18
N TYR A 146 20.50 -24.64 24.27
CA TYR A 146 19.40 -23.69 24.06
C TYR A 146 18.11 -24.41 23.66
N ILE A 147 18.21 -25.37 22.73
CA ILE A 147 17.07 -26.20 22.30
C ILE A 147 16.58 -27.10 23.44
N ARG A 148 17.49 -27.76 24.18
CA ARG A 148 17.13 -28.59 25.35
C ARG A 148 16.43 -27.79 26.45
N GLY A 149 16.90 -26.57 26.72
CA GLY A 149 16.28 -25.67 27.71
C GLY A 149 14.85 -25.25 27.34
N GLN A 150 14.55 -25.12 26.05
CA GLN A 150 13.20 -24.80 25.57
C GLN A 150 12.24 -26.01 25.63
N GLN A 151 12.75 -27.23 25.48
CA GLN A 151 11.96 -28.46 25.70
C GLN A 151 11.52 -28.61 27.16
N VAL A 152 12.39 -28.26 28.12
CA VAL A 152 12.07 -28.30 29.56
C VAL A 152 11.02 -27.25 29.92
N LYS A 153 11.10 -26.04 29.34
CA LYS A 153 10.08 -25.00 29.53
C LYS A 153 8.70 -25.38 28.97
N ARG A 154 8.66 -26.03 27.79
CA ARG A 154 7.40 -26.50 27.18
C ARG A 154 6.75 -27.65 27.96
N SER A 155 7.54 -28.53 28.59
CA SER A 155 7.03 -29.64 29.42
C SER A 155 6.59 -29.19 30.82
N ALA A 156 7.10 -28.07 31.33
CA ALA A 156 6.67 -27.47 32.60
C ALA A 156 5.35 -26.66 32.52
N GLN A 157 4.82 -26.40 31.32
CA GLN A 157 3.62 -25.58 31.09
C GLN A 157 2.32 -26.39 30.87
N VAL A 158 2.35 -27.72 30.95
CA VAL A 158 1.13 -28.55 30.93
C VAL A 158 0.61 -28.72 32.37
N PRO A 159 -0.60 -28.24 32.73
CA PRO A 159 -1.15 -28.44 34.07
C PRO A 159 -1.56 -29.89 34.28
N THR A 160 -1.06 -30.50 35.35
CA THR A 160 -1.41 -31.84 35.82
C THR A 160 -2.87 -31.87 36.28
N GLN A 161 -3.74 -32.62 35.60
CA GLN A 161 -5.03 -33.03 36.16
C GLN A 161 -4.76 -33.99 37.33
N GLN A 162 -5.20 -33.62 38.53
CA GLN A 162 -5.21 -34.49 39.69
C GLN A 162 -6.23 -35.62 39.45
N GLY A 163 -5.73 -36.85 39.28
CA GLY A 163 -6.51 -38.07 39.36
C GLY A 163 -6.15 -38.82 40.63
N GLU A 164 -7.16 -39.12 41.45
CA GLU A 164 -7.04 -39.94 42.64
C GLU A 164 -6.48 -41.34 42.34
N SER A 165 -5.74 -41.85 43.32
CA SER A 165 -4.92 -43.06 43.30
C SER A 165 -5.70 -44.37 43.13
N ALA A 166 -5.23 -45.21 42.21
CA ALA A 166 -5.35 -46.67 42.33
C ALA A 166 -3.98 -47.30 42.06
N SER A 167 -3.40 -47.88 43.11
CA SER A 167 -2.10 -48.54 43.13
C SER A 167 -2.12 -49.89 42.41
N THR A 168 -1.15 -50.10 41.51
CA THR A 168 -0.88 -51.38 40.85
C THR A 168 0.13 -52.20 41.67
N PRO A 169 -0.01 -53.53 41.82
CA PRO A 169 1.12 -54.40 42.07
C PRO A 169 1.66 -55.00 40.77
N ALA A 170 2.99 -55.05 40.68
CA ALA A 170 3.79 -55.51 39.54
C ALA A 170 3.64 -57.04 39.26
N PRO A 171 4.00 -57.49 38.03
CA PRO A 171 3.65 -58.82 37.51
C PRO A 171 4.74 -59.88 37.78
N PRO A 172 4.40 -61.17 37.88
CA PRO A 172 5.39 -62.24 37.80
C PRO A 172 5.53 -62.84 36.39
N ALA A 173 6.76 -63.23 36.08
CA ALA A 173 7.20 -63.85 34.84
C ALA A 173 6.51 -65.18 34.53
N ARG A 174 6.37 -65.50 33.24
CA ARG A 174 6.08 -66.87 32.76
C ARG A 174 7.18 -67.35 31.81
N LYS A 175 7.73 -68.52 32.14
CA LYS A 175 8.38 -69.47 31.23
C LYS A 175 7.47 -70.70 31.06
N PRO A 176 7.69 -71.53 30.03
CA PRO A 176 6.64 -72.14 29.21
C PRO A 176 6.14 -73.47 29.78
N PRO A 177 5.04 -74.01 29.23
CA PRO A 177 4.87 -75.45 29.23
C PRO A 177 4.52 -76.04 27.86
N ASN A 178 4.79 -77.33 27.80
CA ASN A 178 4.66 -78.28 26.72
C ASN A 178 3.45 -79.19 27.02
N ARG A 179 2.80 -79.70 25.96
CA ARG A 179 1.89 -80.88 25.87
C ARG A 179 0.49 -80.83 26.51
N ASP A 180 -0.52 -80.82 25.62
CA ASP A 180 -1.68 -81.74 25.42
C ASP A 180 -1.94 -82.89 26.43
N PRO A 181 -3.15 -83.55 26.45
CA PRO A 181 -4.36 -83.36 25.61
C PRO A 181 -5.73 -83.46 26.36
N ASN A 182 -6.82 -83.31 25.59
CA ASN A 182 -8.09 -84.06 25.58
C ASN A 182 -9.45 -83.37 25.86
N SER A 183 -10.32 -83.63 24.87
CA SER A 183 -11.75 -84.01 24.90
C SER A 183 -12.89 -82.96 24.92
N CYS A 184 -13.55 -82.87 23.75
CA CYS A 184 -14.94 -83.27 23.46
C CYS A 184 -16.13 -82.28 23.59
N ASP A 185 -16.71 -82.02 22.40
CA ASP A 185 -18.14 -82.14 21.98
C ASP A 185 -19.19 -81.04 22.26
N GLY A 186 -19.80 -80.55 21.17
CA GLY A 186 -21.20 -80.91 20.81
C GLY A 186 -22.30 -79.83 20.74
N ASP A 187 -22.60 -79.38 19.50
CA ASP A 187 -23.89 -79.34 18.78
C ASP A 187 -25.15 -78.47 19.16
N ASP A 188 -25.59 -77.70 18.15
CA ASP A 188 -26.88 -77.66 17.41
C ASP A 188 -28.21 -76.98 17.86
N ASP A 189 -28.63 -76.03 16.99
CA ASP A 189 -29.90 -75.90 16.20
C ASP A 189 -31.28 -75.32 16.69
N VAL A 190 -31.79 -74.38 15.85
CA VAL A 190 -33.09 -74.32 15.11
C VAL A 190 -34.41 -73.70 15.67
N GLN A 191 -34.82 -72.60 14.99
CA GLN A 191 -36.12 -72.20 14.35
C GLN A 191 -37.43 -71.77 15.08
N LYS A 192 -37.97 -70.65 14.52
CA LYS A 192 -39.34 -70.33 14.01
C LYS A 192 -40.51 -69.88 14.93
N SER A 193 -41.12 -68.74 14.53
CA SER A 193 -42.53 -68.52 14.09
C SER A 193 -43.29 -67.30 14.68
N LEU A 194 -44.08 -66.64 13.82
CA LEU A 194 -45.14 -65.60 14.02
C LEU A 194 -46.54 -66.30 13.90
N PRO A 195 -47.76 -65.74 14.17
CA PRO A 195 -48.24 -64.35 13.89
C PRO A 195 -49.50 -63.74 14.66
N ARG A 196 -49.87 -62.48 14.29
CA ARG A 196 -51.22 -61.83 14.09
C ARG A 196 -52.13 -61.20 15.20
N GLN A 197 -52.58 -59.95 14.86
CA GLN A 197 -53.92 -59.26 15.02
C GLN A 197 -54.35 -58.69 16.41
N ARG A 198 -55.10 -57.57 16.61
CA ARG A 198 -55.60 -56.37 15.86
C ARG A 198 -56.35 -55.42 16.85
N VAL A 199 -56.48 -54.11 16.53
CA VAL A 199 -57.57 -53.12 16.83
C VAL A 199 -57.38 -51.95 17.87
N SER A 200 -57.63 -50.73 17.32
CA SER A 200 -58.19 -49.42 17.79
C SER A 200 -57.45 -48.40 18.68
N GLU A 201 -57.09 -47.26 18.04
CA GLU A 201 -57.40 -45.82 18.32
C GLU A 201 -57.44 -45.34 19.79
N THR A 202 -56.71 -44.32 20.26
CA THR A 202 -56.88 -42.88 19.96
C THR A 202 -55.83 -42.03 20.71
N THR A 203 -55.43 -40.91 20.09
CA THR A 203 -54.94 -39.63 20.65
C THR A 203 -53.69 -39.56 21.55
N ASN A 204 -52.60 -39.14 20.88
CA ASN A 204 -51.78 -37.94 21.12
C ASN A 204 -50.78 -37.86 22.30
N ARG A 205 -49.57 -37.39 21.95
CA ARG A 205 -48.38 -37.04 22.75
C ARG A 205 -47.50 -38.20 23.25
N GLN A 206 -46.50 -38.57 22.44
CA GLN A 206 -45.31 -39.28 22.90
C GLN A 206 -44.08 -38.36 22.91
N SER A 207 -43.67 -38.00 24.13
CA SER A 207 -42.27 -37.92 24.52
C SER A 207 -41.66 -39.33 24.45
N GLY A 208 -40.50 -39.50 23.80
CA GLY A 208 -39.84 -40.80 23.80
C GLY A 208 -38.65 -40.88 22.85
N LYS A 209 -37.46 -40.64 23.43
CA LYS A 209 -36.13 -41.02 22.95
C LYS A 209 -36.12 -42.17 21.94
N ARG A 210 -35.48 -41.95 20.78
CA ARG A 210 -34.81 -43.01 20.03
C ARG A 210 -33.38 -42.57 19.72
N HIS A 211 -32.44 -43.42 20.12
CA HIS A 211 -31.05 -43.39 19.69
C HIS A 211 -31.00 -43.43 18.16
N GLY A 212 -30.55 -42.32 17.57
CA GLY A 212 -30.12 -42.25 16.18
C GLY A 212 -28.62 -42.53 16.11
N SER A 213 -28.25 -43.47 15.25
CA SER A 213 -26.88 -43.85 14.92
C SER A 213 -26.01 -42.62 14.63
N VAL A 214 -24.93 -42.48 15.40
CA VAL A 214 -23.83 -41.59 15.08
C VAL A 214 -23.14 -42.15 13.83
N SER A 215 -23.42 -41.55 12.67
CA SER A 215 -22.53 -41.65 11.52
C SER A 215 -21.27 -40.88 11.89
N SER A 216 -20.23 -41.60 12.32
CA SER A 216 -18.91 -41.03 12.53
C SER A 216 -18.32 -40.67 11.17
N CYS A 217 -18.47 -39.41 10.78
CA CYS A 217 -17.70 -38.82 9.70
C CYS A 217 -16.24 -38.85 10.13
N VAL A 218 -15.46 -39.78 9.60
CA VAL A 218 -14.00 -39.77 9.72
C VAL A 218 -13.54 -38.51 9.01
N SER A 219 -13.11 -37.50 9.77
CA SER A 219 -12.44 -36.34 9.23
C SER A 219 -11.15 -36.79 8.57
N ASP A 220 -11.03 -36.53 7.27
CA ASP A 220 -9.78 -36.72 6.53
C ASP A 220 -8.64 -35.96 7.26
N PRO A 221 -7.55 -36.63 7.67
CA PRO A 221 -6.48 -36.00 8.44
C PRO A 221 -5.72 -34.88 7.69
N TYR A 222 -6.06 -34.62 6.42
CA TYR A 222 -5.43 -33.59 5.58
C TYR A 222 -6.27 -32.33 5.36
N THR A 223 -7.50 -32.22 5.87
CA THR A 223 -8.30 -30.99 5.73
C THR A 223 -7.72 -29.86 6.59
N LEU A 224 -7.34 -28.74 5.97
CA LEU A 224 -6.89 -27.56 6.72
C LEU A 224 -8.01 -27.06 7.65
N PRO A 225 -7.71 -26.74 8.92
CA PRO A 225 -8.69 -26.15 9.82
C PRO A 225 -9.35 -24.92 9.19
N GLY A 226 -10.65 -24.72 9.39
CA GLY A 226 -11.41 -23.60 8.81
C GLY A 226 -12.01 -23.84 7.42
N LEU A 227 -11.69 -24.94 6.73
CA LEU A 227 -12.32 -25.30 5.45
C LEU A 227 -13.66 -26.05 5.59
N GLY A 228 -13.81 -26.80 6.68
CA GLY A 228 -15.00 -27.61 6.95
C GLY A 228 -16.13 -26.84 7.66
N GLU A 229 -16.89 -27.56 8.48
CA GLU A 229 -17.98 -27.03 9.32
C GLU A 229 -17.44 -26.27 10.56
N SER A 230 -16.17 -26.50 10.93
CA SER A 230 -15.52 -25.84 12.07
C SER A 230 -14.82 -24.54 11.67
N GLU A 231 -14.91 -23.53 12.53
CA GLU A 231 -14.14 -22.28 12.43
C GLU A 231 -12.62 -22.53 12.53
N TYR A 232 -11.81 -21.60 12.02
CA TYR A 232 -10.35 -21.66 12.17
C TYR A 232 -9.95 -21.54 13.65
N PRO A 233 -9.05 -22.39 14.18
CA PRO A 233 -8.62 -22.36 15.57
C PRO A 233 -7.89 -21.04 15.90
N GLY A 234 -7.80 -20.69 17.19
CA GLY A 234 -7.18 -19.44 17.65
C GLY A 234 -8.17 -18.62 18.49
N PHE A 235 -8.31 -17.34 18.16
CA PHE A 235 -9.23 -16.43 18.82
C PHE A 235 -10.70 -16.88 18.64
N PRO A 236 -11.54 -16.83 19.69
CA PRO A 236 -12.93 -17.30 19.63
C PRO A 236 -13.76 -16.51 18.61
N THR A 237 -14.81 -17.16 18.09
CA THR A 237 -15.78 -16.56 17.15
C THR A 237 -17.15 -16.33 17.77
N ASP A 238 -17.45 -16.98 18.90
CA ASP A 238 -18.73 -16.98 19.59
C ASP A 238 -18.88 -15.81 20.57
N ALA A 239 -17.82 -15.43 21.26
CA ALA A 239 -17.75 -14.26 22.14
C ALA A 239 -16.33 -13.73 22.29
N CYS A 240 -16.20 -12.45 22.60
CA CYS A 240 -14.92 -11.86 23.00
C CYS A 240 -14.58 -12.30 24.43
N PRO A 241 -13.29 -12.61 24.73
CA PRO A 241 -12.83 -12.76 26.11
C PRO A 241 -13.15 -11.55 26.98
N ASP A 242 -13.22 -11.74 28.30
CA ASP A 242 -13.49 -10.64 29.24
C ASP A 242 -12.37 -9.59 29.23
N VAL A 243 -11.12 -10.02 29.00
CA VAL A 243 -9.94 -9.17 28.94
C VAL A 243 -9.43 -9.12 27.50
N MET A 244 -9.19 -7.92 26.98
CA MET A 244 -8.61 -7.73 25.66
C MET A 244 -7.24 -8.42 25.56
N PRO A 245 -6.96 -9.19 24.50
CA PRO A 245 -5.63 -9.77 24.27
C PRO A 245 -4.54 -8.70 24.19
N ASP A 246 -3.31 -9.09 24.52
CA ASP A 246 -2.14 -8.23 24.33
C ASP A 246 -1.84 -8.07 22.82
N LEU A 247 -1.83 -6.80 22.37
CA LEU A 247 -1.61 -6.41 20.97
C LEU A 247 -0.25 -5.77 20.73
N THR A 248 0.66 -5.77 21.72
CA THR A 248 1.99 -5.13 21.61
C THR A 248 2.83 -5.66 20.45
N ALA A 249 2.63 -6.91 20.04
CA ALA A 249 3.33 -7.55 18.93
C ALA A 249 2.53 -7.53 17.60
N HIS A 250 1.40 -6.82 17.54
CA HIS A 250 0.51 -6.82 16.38
C HIS A 250 0.65 -5.55 15.53
N PHE A 251 0.73 -5.74 14.22
CA PHE A 251 1.00 -4.73 13.21
C PHE A 251 -0.19 -4.60 12.24
N SER A 252 -1.33 -4.12 12.74
CA SER A 252 -2.53 -3.82 11.96
C SER A 252 -3.15 -2.48 12.36
N PHE A 253 -4.02 -1.92 11.51
CA PHE A 253 -4.77 -0.70 11.87
C PHE A 253 -5.69 -0.93 13.08
N MET A 254 -6.30 -2.11 13.18
CA MET A 254 -7.06 -2.51 14.36
C MET A 254 -6.21 -2.49 15.63
N ALA A 255 -4.99 -3.05 15.59
CA ALA A 255 -4.10 -3.08 16.75
C ALA A 255 -3.73 -1.65 17.20
N ASP A 256 -3.40 -0.76 16.27
CA ASP A 256 -3.15 0.66 16.56
C ASP A 256 -4.34 1.32 17.26
N VAL A 257 -5.55 1.14 16.74
CA VAL A 257 -6.77 1.79 17.24
C VAL A 257 -7.11 1.28 18.65
N LEU A 258 -7.06 -0.03 18.87
CA LEU A 258 -7.34 -0.64 20.17
C LEU A 258 -6.24 -0.34 21.20
N ALA A 259 -4.97 -0.28 20.79
CA ALA A 259 -3.88 0.12 21.68
C ALA A 259 -4.01 1.59 22.10
N LYS A 260 -4.42 2.48 21.18
CA LYS A 260 -4.64 3.90 21.47
C LYS A 260 -5.88 4.12 22.34
N THR A 261 -6.95 3.36 22.13
CA THR A 261 -8.22 3.52 22.86
C THR A 261 -8.77 2.16 23.33
N PRO A 262 -8.21 1.57 24.40
CA PRO A 262 -8.61 0.23 24.87
C PRO A 262 -10.09 0.12 25.29
N SER A 263 -10.71 1.24 25.70
CA SER A 263 -12.13 1.29 26.09
C SER A 263 -13.10 0.91 24.95
N ILE A 264 -12.67 0.97 23.69
CA ILE A 264 -13.46 0.51 22.54
C ILE A 264 -13.81 -0.98 22.68
N TYR A 265 -12.84 -1.80 23.11
CA TYR A 265 -13.07 -3.24 23.30
C TYR A 265 -14.15 -3.49 24.34
N GLU A 266 -14.06 -2.85 25.51
CA GLU A 266 -15.03 -2.96 26.60
C GLU A 266 -16.44 -2.54 26.17
N LYS A 267 -16.54 -1.46 25.38
CA LYS A 267 -17.81 -0.95 24.85
C LYS A 267 -18.48 -1.92 23.87
N LEU A 268 -17.68 -2.64 23.08
CA LEU A 268 -18.16 -3.40 21.92
C LEU A 268 -18.18 -4.93 22.13
N LYS A 269 -17.46 -5.48 23.10
CA LYS A 269 -17.25 -6.94 23.27
C LYS A 269 -18.53 -7.79 23.41
N SER A 270 -19.59 -7.19 23.94
CA SER A 270 -20.90 -7.84 24.12
C SER A 270 -21.92 -7.52 23.03
N ARG A 271 -21.58 -6.65 22.07
CA ARG A 271 -22.50 -6.19 21.02
C ARG A 271 -22.61 -7.22 19.91
N ARG A 272 -23.81 -7.33 19.34
CA ARG A 272 -24.14 -8.22 18.20
C ARG A 272 -25.07 -7.50 17.23
N THR A 273 -24.89 -7.77 15.94
CA THR A 273 -25.81 -7.33 14.89
C THR A 273 -27.09 -8.15 14.93
N LYS A 274 -28.12 -7.71 14.21
CA LYS A 274 -29.39 -8.44 14.05
C LYS A 274 -29.20 -9.81 13.42
N SER A 275 -28.18 -9.99 12.59
CA SER A 275 -27.84 -11.27 11.98
C SER A 275 -26.94 -12.15 12.86
N GLY A 276 -26.54 -11.64 14.03
CA GLY A 276 -25.76 -12.37 15.04
C GLY A 276 -24.24 -12.21 14.95
N VAL A 277 -23.73 -11.35 14.06
CA VAL A 277 -22.28 -11.05 13.97
C VAL A 277 -21.85 -10.28 15.22
N ASN A 278 -20.79 -10.76 15.89
CA ASN A 278 -20.24 -10.15 17.11
C ASN A 278 -18.86 -9.54 16.84
N LEU A 279 -18.34 -8.80 17.83
CA LEU A 279 -17.00 -8.21 17.73
C LEU A 279 -15.91 -9.29 17.54
N ALA A 280 -16.08 -10.46 18.16
CA ALA A 280 -15.07 -11.52 18.12
C ALA A 280 -14.78 -11.98 16.69
N LYS A 281 -15.83 -12.22 15.92
CA LYS A 281 -15.76 -12.55 14.49
C LYS A 281 -15.11 -11.43 13.68
N VAL A 282 -15.41 -10.17 13.99
CA VAL A 282 -14.89 -8.99 13.27
C VAL A 282 -13.37 -8.83 13.46
N ILE A 283 -12.85 -9.02 14.68
CA ILE A 283 -11.43 -8.77 15.00
C ILE A 283 -10.53 -10.00 14.88
N LYS A 284 -11.11 -11.22 14.85
CA LYS A 284 -10.38 -12.49 14.78
C LYS A 284 -9.18 -12.49 13.83
N PRO A 285 -9.27 -12.07 12.56
CA PRO A 285 -8.12 -12.11 11.67
C PRO A 285 -6.96 -11.23 12.12
N GLY A 286 -7.24 -10.08 12.74
CA GLY A 286 -6.21 -9.20 13.29
C GLY A 286 -5.62 -9.67 14.61
N ILE A 287 -6.31 -10.54 15.37
CA ILE A 287 -5.78 -11.14 16.60
C ILE A 287 -4.95 -12.39 16.27
N ASP A 288 -5.47 -13.25 15.40
CA ASP A 288 -4.80 -14.50 15.00
C ASP A 288 -3.53 -14.23 14.17
N ASN A 289 -3.52 -13.13 13.41
CA ASN A 289 -2.40 -12.78 12.55
C ASN A 289 -1.74 -11.47 13.04
N LYS A 290 -0.55 -11.60 13.61
CA LYS A 290 0.25 -10.48 14.11
C LYS A 290 0.63 -9.45 13.04
N GLY A 291 0.55 -9.78 11.76
CA GLY A 291 0.95 -8.88 10.67
C GLY A 291 2.46 -8.63 10.62
N HIS A 292 2.88 -7.64 9.83
CA HIS A 292 4.30 -7.33 9.63
C HIS A 292 4.53 -5.82 9.54
N ALA A 293 5.61 -5.31 10.14
CA ALA A 293 5.88 -3.87 10.22
C ALA A 293 5.92 -3.15 8.86
N MET A 294 6.30 -3.84 7.79
CA MET A 294 6.38 -3.28 6.43
C MET A 294 5.04 -3.26 5.67
N ILE A 295 4.04 -4.04 6.09
CA ILE A 295 2.75 -4.16 5.40
C ILE A 295 1.64 -4.15 6.45
N LYS A 296 0.91 -3.04 6.50
CA LYS A 296 -0.15 -2.85 7.49
C LYS A 296 -1.49 -3.36 6.96
N THR A 297 -2.04 -4.38 7.61
CA THR A 297 -3.38 -4.91 7.31
C THR A 297 -4.45 -4.13 8.07
N THR A 298 -5.72 -4.28 7.68
CA THR A 298 -6.85 -3.71 8.43
C THR A 298 -6.97 -4.36 9.82
N GLY A 299 -6.77 -5.68 9.90
CA GLY A 299 -6.97 -6.47 11.12
C GLY A 299 -8.43 -6.78 11.43
N VAL A 300 -9.36 -6.37 10.56
CA VAL A 300 -10.81 -6.56 10.74
C VAL A 300 -11.44 -7.07 9.46
N ILE A 301 -12.54 -7.81 9.62
CA ILE A 301 -13.42 -8.29 8.55
C ILE A 301 -14.88 -7.95 8.89
N ALA A 302 -15.64 -7.46 7.93
CA ALA A 302 -17.08 -7.24 8.11
C ALA A 302 -17.84 -8.56 7.94
N GLY A 303 -18.86 -8.79 8.79
CA GLY A 303 -19.72 -9.98 8.72
C GLY A 303 -21.07 -9.73 8.07
N ASP A 304 -21.57 -8.50 8.10
CA ASP A 304 -22.81 -8.07 7.47
C ASP A 304 -22.80 -6.54 7.25
N GLU A 305 -23.89 -6.01 6.69
CA GLU A 305 -24.07 -4.56 6.49
C GLU A 305 -24.06 -3.78 7.82
N GLU A 306 -24.74 -4.29 8.85
CA GLU A 306 -24.87 -3.61 10.15
C GLU A 306 -23.51 -3.50 10.88
N THR A 307 -22.54 -4.37 10.57
CA THR A 307 -21.17 -4.33 11.10
C THR A 307 -20.56 -2.93 11.01
N TYR A 308 -20.74 -2.25 9.87
CA TYR A 308 -20.19 -0.91 9.63
C TYR A 308 -20.81 0.19 10.51
N THR A 309 -22.02 -0.03 11.02
CA THR A 309 -22.73 0.94 11.88
C THR A 309 -22.63 0.58 13.35
N LEU A 310 -22.76 -0.70 13.71
CA LEU A 310 -22.73 -1.17 15.09
C LEU A 310 -21.33 -1.06 15.70
N PHE A 311 -20.29 -1.31 14.91
CA PHE A 311 -18.89 -1.29 15.35
C PHE A 311 -18.15 -0.05 14.81
N SER A 312 -18.85 1.04 14.49
CA SER A 312 -18.26 2.27 13.94
C SER A 312 -17.19 2.88 14.83
N ASP A 313 -17.33 2.80 16.17
CA ASP A 313 -16.29 3.26 17.11
C ASP A 313 -14.92 2.61 16.86
N LEU A 314 -14.91 1.38 16.32
CA LEU A 314 -13.69 0.67 15.91
C LEU A 314 -13.38 0.86 14.41
N LEU A 315 -14.39 0.70 13.55
CA LEU A 315 -14.21 0.68 12.10
C LEU A 315 -13.92 2.06 11.51
N ASP A 316 -14.51 3.14 12.02
CA ASP A 316 -14.31 4.48 11.46
C ASP A 316 -12.87 4.97 11.64
N PRO A 317 -12.22 4.81 12.81
CA PRO A 317 -10.79 5.07 12.94
C PRO A 317 -9.93 4.23 11.98
N ILE A 318 -10.27 2.95 11.78
CA ILE A 318 -9.57 2.05 10.85
C ILE A 318 -9.75 2.51 9.40
N ILE A 319 -10.98 2.87 9.00
CA ILE A 319 -11.31 3.38 7.66
C ILE A 319 -10.53 4.65 7.39
N ASN A 320 -10.56 5.60 8.33
CA ASN A 320 -9.82 6.85 8.22
C ASN A 320 -8.31 6.60 8.03
N LEU A 321 -7.71 5.70 8.82
CA LEU A 321 -6.29 5.36 8.69
C LEU A 321 -5.96 4.64 7.38
N ARG A 322 -6.81 3.70 6.94
CA ARG A 322 -6.57 2.86 5.76
C ARG A 322 -6.74 3.64 4.45
N HIS A 323 -7.70 4.55 4.39
CA HIS A 323 -8.11 5.28 3.18
C HIS A 323 -7.68 6.75 3.20
N GLY A 324 -6.45 7.01 3.66
CA GLY A 324 -5.80 8.31 3.50
C GLY A 324 -6.48 9.49 4.21
N GLY A 325 -7.12 9.25 5.35
CA GLY A 325 -7.85 10.27 6.11
C GLY A 325 -9.33 10.40 5.74
N PHE A 326 -10.01 9.33 5.32
CA PHE A 326 -11.45 9.38 5.10
C PHE A 326 -12.20 9.61 6.43
N ALA A 327 -12.54 10.87 6.71
CA ALA A 327 -13.09 11.33 7.98
C ALA A 327 -14.48 10.75 8.28
N GLU A 328 -14.92 10.84 9.53
CA GLU A 328 -16.24 10.32 9.95
C GLU A 328 -17.41 11.05 9.28
N ASP A 329 -17.23 12.32 8.95
CA ASP A 329 -18.19 13.16 8.19
C ASP A 329 -18.01 13.05 6.67
N ALA A 330 -16.99 12.32 6.21
CA ALA A 330 -16.69 12.13 4.80
C ALA A 330 -17.76 11.30 4.10
N ARG A 331 -18.02 11.53 2.81
CA ARG A 331 -18.97 10.75 2.01
C ARG A 331 -18.33 10.27 0.71
N HIS A 332 -18.72 9.09 0.28
CA HIS A 332 -18.32 8.54 -1.02
C HIS A 332 -19.41 8.78 -2.04
N THR A 333 -19.02 9.31 -3.21
CA THR A 333 -19.92 9.51 -4.34
C THR A 333 -19.80 8.34 -5.32
N THR A 334 -20.88 7.61 -5.53
CA THR A 334 -20.98 6.59 -6.59
C THR A 334 -21.38 7.27 -7.90
N ASP A 335 -20.64 7.03 -8.99
CA ASP A 335 -20.94 7.59 -10.31
C ASP A 335 -20.58 6.58 -11.41
N LEU A 336 -21.59 5.84 -11.88
CA LEU A 336 -21.46 4.82 -12.92
C LEU A 336 -21.81 5.35 -14.32
N ASP A 337 -21.81 6.68 -14.52
CA ASP A 337 -22.03 7.28 -15.83
C ASP A 337 -20.76 7.27 -16.70
N PHE A 338 -20.64 6.25 -17.54
CA PHE A 338 -19.48 6.07 -18.41
C PHE A 338 -19.28 7.20 -19.43
N SER A 339 -20.29 8.05 -19.70
CA SER A 339 -20.15 9.18 -20.62
C SER A 339 -19.20 10.28 -20.11
N LYS A 340 -18.93 10.29 -18.79
CA LYS A 340 -18.01 11.21 -18.12
C LYS A 340 -16.56 10.73 -18.10
N VAL A 341 -16.27 9.57 -18.68
CA VAL A 341 -14.90 9.04 -18.78
C VAL A 341 -14.11 9.81 -19.85
N ASP A 342 -12.87 10.15 -19.53
CA ASP A 342 -11.91 10.75 -20.46
C ASP A 342 -11.57 9.76 -21.57
N VAL A 343 -12.04 10.05 -22.78
CA VAL A 343 -11.83 9.24 -23.99
C VAL A 343 -10.49 9.50 -24.68
N THR A 344 -9.63 10.35 -24.11
CA THR A 344 -8.30 10.61 -24.69
C THR A 344 -7.48 9.31 -24.72
N PRO A 345 -6.90 8.91 -25.88
CA PRO A 345 -6.16 7.66 -25.98
C PRO A 345 -4.97 7.61 -25.02
N VAL A 346 -4.91 6.53 -24.23
CA VAL A 346 -3.82 6.31 -23.25
C VAL A 346 -2.50 5.99 -23.93
N ASP A 347 -2.56 5.14 -24.96
CA ASP A 347 -1.41 4.77 -25.78
C ASP A 347 -1.79 4.88 -27.26
N PRO A 348 -1.66 6.07 -27.87
CA PRO A 348 -1.98 6.28 -29.28
C PRO A 348 -1.19 5.37 -30.23
N THR A 349 -0.06 4.81 -29.78
CA THR A 349 0.79 3.93 -30.59
C THR A 349 0.42 2.46 -30.50
N GLY A 350 -0.32 2.06 -29.45
CA GLY A 350 -0.65 0.68 -29.14
C GLY A 350 0.56 -0.21 -28.80
N LYS A 351 1.72 0.38 -28.48
CA LYS A 351 2.99 -0.36 -28.27
C LYS A 351 3.30 -0.67 -26.81
N HIS A 352 2.69 0.06 -25.87
CA HIS A 352 3.02 0.06 -24.46
C HIS A 352 1.96 -0.65 -23.63
N VAL A 353 0.68 -0.38 -23.86
CA VAL A 353 -0.40 -0.98 -23.06
C VAL A 353 -0.89 -2.28 -23.70
N LEU A 354 -0.70 -3.39 -22.99
CA LEU A 354 -1.02 -4.74 -23.46
C LEU A 354 -2.49 -5.09 -23.24
N SER A 355 -3.02 -4.76 -22.06
CA SER A 355 -4.41 -5.04 -21.68
C SER A 355 -4.88 -4.10 -20.58
N THR A 356 -6.20 -3.94 -20.52
CA THR A 356 -6.90 -3.22 -19.47
C THR A 356 -7.82 -4.22 -18.75
N ARG A 357 -7.80 -4.20 -17.41
CA ARG A 357 -8.60 -5.08 -16.57
C ARG A 357 -9.32 -4.26 -15.51
N MET A 358 -10.60 -4.58 -15.29
CA MET A 358 -11.42 -4.02 -14.25
C MET A 358 -11.92 -5.14 -13.33
N ARG A 359 -11.89 -4.87 -12.04
CA ARG A 359 -12.49 -5.73 -11.01
C ARG A 359 -13.43 -4.92 -10.13
N ALA A 360 -14.55 -5.50 -9.72
CA ALA A 360 -15.46 -4.84 -8.79
C ALA A 360 -16.09 -5.84 -7.82
N SER A 361 -16.09 -5.53 -6.52
CA SER A 361 -16.81 -6.32 -5.52
C SER A 361 -18.22 -5.77 -5.28
N ARG A 362 -19.24 -6.65 -5.23
CA ARG A 362 -20.61 -6.30 -4.81
C ARG A 362 -21.18 -7.39 -3.90
N ASN A 363 -21.97 -6.95 -2.91
CA ASN A 363 -22.68 -7.82 -1.97
C ASN A 363 -24.18 -7.54 -2.02
N ILE A 364 -25.00 -8.53 -1.66
CA ILE A 364 -26.47 -8.49 -1.77
C ILE A 364 -27.06 -8.14 -0.40
N ARG A 365 -27.85 -7.06 -0.34
CA ARG A 365 -28.51 -6.58 0.87
C ARG A 365 -29.41 -7.66 1.50
N GLY A 366 -29.42 -7.72 2.83
CA GLY A 366 -30.24 -8.67 3.59
C GLY A 366 -29.56 -10.00 3.93
N PHE A 367 -28.38 -10.28 3.36
CA PHE A 367 -27.58 -11.47 3.65
C PHE A 367 -26.33 -11.11 4.45
N ARG A 368 -25.78 -12.09 5.19
CA ARG A 368 -24.44 -11.96 5.79
C ARG A 368 -23.37 -12.11 4.71
N LEU A 369 -22.24 -11.44 4.89
CA LEU A 369 -21.07 -11.53 4.02
C LEU A 369 -20.43 -12.92 4.11
N PRO A 370 -19.63 -13.37 3.12
CA PRO A 370 -19.07 -14.73 3.07
C PRO A 370 -18.33 -15.19 4.34
N SER A 371 -17.67 -14.25 5.02
CA SER A 371 -16.96 -14.44 6.29
C SER A 371 -17.87 -14.96 7.42
N ALA A 372 -19.16 -14.60 7.43
CA ALA A 372 -20.09 -14.84 8.51
C ALA A 372 -21.39 -15.57 8.11
N CYS A 373 -21.70 -15.72 6.82
CA CYS A 373 -22.91 -16.38 6.37
C CYS A 373 -23.01 -17.85 6.79
N SER A 374 -24.23 -18.35 6.94
CA SER A 374 -24.48 -19.79 7.09
C SER A 374 -24.29 -20.52 5.76
N LYS A 375 -24.22 -21.85 5.80
CA LYS A 375 -24.18 -22.70 4.60
C LYS A 375 -25.41 -22.46 3.70
N ASP A 376 -26.59 -22.39 4.31
CA ASP A 376 -27.85 -22.19 3.59
C ASP A 376 -27.97 -20.78 3.00
N GLU A 377 -27.58 -19.75 3.75
CA GLU A 377 -27.53 -18.38 3.22
C GLU A 377 -26.61 -18.27 2.01
N ARG A 378 -25.45 -18.96 2.05
CA ARG A 378 -24.51 -18.95 0.94
C ARG A 378 -25.08 -19.58 -0.33
N ARG A 379 -25.79 -20.70 -0.18
CA ARG A 379 -26.51 -21.36 -1.27
C ARG A 379 -27.63 -20.49 -1.84
N GLU A 380 -28.34 -19.76 -0.98
CA GLU A 380 -29.37 -18.82 -1.44
C GLU A 380 -28.76 -17.63 -2.20
N VAL A 381 -27.63 -17.10 -1.75
CA VAL A 381 -26.86 -16.08 -2.49
C VAL A 381 -26.41 -16.61 -3.85
N GLU A 382 -25.91 -17.85 -3.92
CA GLU A 382 -25.56 -18.50 -5.20
C GLU A 382 -26.78 -18.55 -6.12
N ARG A 383 -27.94 -19.01 -5.63
CA ARG A 383 -29.17 -19.10 -6.42
C ARG A 383 -29.61 -17.73 -6.97
N ILE A 384 -29.63 -16.71 -6.12
CA ILE A 384 -30.05 -15.34 -6.49
C ILE A 384 -29.10 -14.76 -7.54
N ALA A 385 -27.79 -14.86 -7.29
CA ALA A 385 -26.79 -14.24 -8.15
C ALA A 385 -26.67 -14.95 -9.50
N THR A 386 -26.72 -16.28 -9.52
CA THR A 386 -26.73 -17.05 -10.78
C THR A 386 -27.96 -16.75 -11.62
N GLN A 387 -29.14 -16.63 -11.00
CA GLN A 387 -30.36 -16.22 -11.69
C GLN A 387 -30.20 -14.85 -12.39
N ALA A 388 -29.66 -13.85 -11.69
CA ALA A 388 -29.44 -12.51 -12.26
C ALA A 388 -28.35 -12.51 -13.35
N LEU A 389 -27.28 -13.30 -13.20
CA LEU A 389 -26.19 -13.38 -14.16
C LEU A 389 -26.61 -14.09 -15.46
N LEU A 390 -27.49 -15.07 -15.39
CA LEU A 390 -28.01 -15.79 -16.57
C LEU A 390 -28.99 -14.95 -17.42
N GLU A 391 -29.43 -13.78 -16.94
CA GLU A 391 -30.20 -12.80 -17.72
C GLU A 391 -29.31 -11.95 -18.65
N LEU A 392 -27.99 -12.02 -18.51
CA LEU A 392 -27.04 -11.29 -19.37
C LEU A 392 -27.13 -11.79 -20.82
N ALA A 393 -27.17 -10.85 -21.76
CA ALA A 393 -27.31 -11.11 -23.19
C ALA A 393 -26.16 -10.50 -24.01
N GLY A 394 -26.09 -10.85 -25.30
CA GLY A 394 -25.07 -10.36 -26.21
C GLY A 394 -23.67 -10.85 -25.82
N ASP A 395 -22.68 -9.94 -25.78
CA ASP A 395 -21.28 -10.24 -25.47
C ASP A 395 -21.05 -10.75 -24.04
N PHE A 396 -22.05 -10.63 -23.17
CA PHE A 396 -22.02 -11.09 -21.77
C PHE A 396 -22.74 -12.42 -21.56
N THR A 397 -23.33 -13.00 -22.61
CA THR A 397 -23.96 -14.33 -22.54
C THR A 397 -22.92 -15.34 -22.07
N GLY A 398 -23.26 -16.13 -21.07
CA GLY A 398 -22.36 -17.08 -20.44
C GLY A 398 -23.09 -18.08 -19.58
N ASP A 399 -22.32 -18.97 -18.97
CA ASP A 399 -22.81 -20.04 -18.11
C ASP A 399 -22.20 -19.96 -16.71
N TYR A 400 -22.87 -20.58 -15.74
CA TYR A 400 -22.36 -20.75 -14.39
C TYR A 400 -21.68 -22.11 -14.20
N PHE A 401 -20.46 -22.08 -13.67
CA PHE A 401 -19.58 -23.20 -13.40
C PHE A 401 -19.32 -23.28 -11.88
N PRO A 402 -20.08 -24.08 -11.12
CA PRO A 402 -19.78 -24.32 -9.71
C PRO A 402 -18.38 -24.94 -9.56
N LEU A 403 -17.68 -24.66 -8.47
CA LEU A 403 -16.36 -25.25 -8.22
C LEU A 403 -16.44 -26.78 -8.19
N GLN A 404 -15.38 -27.44 -8.66
CA GLN A 404 -15.29 -28.89 -8.66
C GLN A 404 -15.53 -29.44 -7.24
N GLY A 405 -16.44 -30.40 -7.12
CA GLY A 405 -16.88 -30.97 -5.84
C GLY A 405 -18.00 -30.21 -5.13
N SER A 406 -18.53 -29.12 -5.69
CA SER A 406 -19.71 -28.45 -5.15
C SER A 406 -21.00 -29.15 -5.59
N ASP A 407 -21.87 -29.46 -4.63
CA ASP A 407 -23.19 -30.06 -4.85
C ASP A 407 -24.34 -29.08 -4.61
N SER A 408 -24.03 -27.78 -4.51
CA SER A 408 -25.01 -26.74 -4.20
C SER A 408 -25.90 -26.37 -5.38
N TYR A 409 -25.46 -26.60 -6.62
CA TYR A 409 -26.13 -26.15 -7.84
C TYR A 409 -26.81 -27.33 -8.59
N PRO A 410 -28.15 -27.48 -8.53
CA PRO A 410 -28.84 -28.70 -8.97
C PRO A 410 -28.63 -29.09 -10.43
N SER A 411 -28.46 -28.13 -11.34
CA SER A 411 -28.27 -28.41 -12.77
C SER A 411 -26.86 -28.90 -13.13
N ARG A 412 -25.89 -28.81 -12.21
CA ARG A 412 -24.52 -29.31 -12.39
C ARG A 412 -24.03 -29.98 -11.09
N PRO A 413 -24.48 -31.20 -10.77
CA PRO A 413 -24.02 -31.93 -9.58
C PRO A 413 -22.51 -32.18 -9.67
N HIS A 414 -21.81 -32.12 -8.53
CA HIS A 414 -20.35 -32.21 -8.42
C HIS A 414 -19.55 -31.08 -9.11
N GLY A 415 -20.21 -30.02 -9.55
CA GLY A 415 -19.59 -28.82 -10.11
C GLY A 415 -18.94 -29.03 -11.48
N MET A 416 -18.00 -28.13 -11.82
CA MET A 416 -17.29 -28.17 -13.10
C MET A 416 -16.37 -29.38 -13.22
N ASN A 417 -16.18 -29.85 -14.46
CA ASN A 417 -15.25 -30.94 -14.75
C ASN A 417 -13.79 -30.45 -14.86
N GLU A 418 -12.85 -31.39 -15.00
CA GLU A 418 -11.41 -31.09 -15.03
C GLU A 418 -11.00 -30.25 -16.25
N ASP A 419 -11.64 -30.45 -17.41
CA ASP A 419 -11.36 -29.67 -18.63
C ASP A 419 -11.85 -28.22 -18.49
N GLU A 420 -13.04 -28.02 -17.92
CA GLU A 420 -13.60 -26.70 -17.60
C GLU A 420 -12.73 -25.97 -16.57
N SER A 421 -12.31 -26.67 -15.50
CA SER A 421 -11.42 -26.12 -14.48
C SER A 421 -10.09 -25.71 -15.10
N SER A 422 -9.46 -26.60 -15.88
CA SER A 422 -8.19 -26.35 -16.57
C SER A 422 -8.30 -25.15 -17.51
N ARG A 423 -9.39 -25.03 -18.27
CA ARG A 423 -9.64 -23.89 -19.16
C ARG A 423 -9.72 -22.56 -18.39
N LEU A 424 -10.41 -22.52 -17.25
CA LEU A 424 -10.51 -21.33 -16.41
C LEU A 424 -9.19 -21.00 -15.69
N GLU A 425 -8.43 -22.02 -15.25
CA GLU A 425 -7.10 -21.88 -14.64
C GLU A 425 -6.07 -21.31 -15.63
N GLU A 426 -6.00 -21.86 -16.84
CA GLU A 426 -5.11 -21.40 -17.91
C GLU A 426 -5.41 -19.94 -18.31
N ALA A 427 -6.69 -19.59 -18.36
CA ALA A 427 -7.14 -18.21 -18.60
C ALA A 427 -6.90 -17.26 -17.40
N LYS A 428 -6.50 -17.80 -16.23
CA LYS A 428 -6.37 -17.07 -14.96
C LYS A 428 -7.68 -16.38 -14.55
N MET A 429 -8.77 -17.10 -14.73
CA MET A 429 -10.16 -16.66 -14.50
C MET A 429 -10.87 -17.41 -13.38
N THR A 430 -10.18 -18.31 -12.69
CA THR A 430 -10.69 -18.96 -11.47
C THR A 430 -9.97 -18.46 -10.22
N PHE A 431 -10.53 -18.79 -9.06
CA PHE A 431 -9.94 -18.54 -7.74
C PHE A 431 -9.61 -19.88 -7.05
N GLN A 432 -8.79 -19.82 -6.02
CA GLN A 432 -8.21 -20.99 -5.38
C GLN A 432 -8.75 -21.17 -3.96
N GLU A 433 -8.63 -22.40 -3.46
CA GLU A 433 -8.92 -22.72 -2.07
C GLU A 433 -8.09 -21.84 -1.11
N PRO A 434 -8.71 -21.24 -0.07
CA PRO A 434 -7.98 -20.47 0.92
C PRO A 434 -6.99 -21.35 1.69
N ASP A 435 -5.69 -21.04 1.61
CA ASP A 435 -4.62 -21.88 2.18
C ASP A 435 -3.79 -21.19 3.28
N SER A 436 -4.08 -19.92 3.57
CA SER A 436 -3.33 -19.12 4.55
C SER A 436 -4.11 -18.90 5.85
N ALA A 437 -3.39 -18.85 6.97
CA ALA A 437 -3.97 -18.55 8.29
C ALA A 437 -4.78 -17.23 8.27
N LEU A 438 -4.31 -16.23 7.53
CA LEU A 438 -5.01 -14.97 7.37
C LEU A 438 -6.39 -15.17 6.73
N LEU A 439 -6.47 -15.83 5.57
CA LEU A 439 -7.74 -16.05 4.86
C LEU A 439 -8.65 -17.05 5.59
N LEU A 440 -8.09 -18.07 6.24
CA LEU A 440 -8.89 -19.05 6.98
C LEU A 440 -9.48 -18.43 8.26
N SER A 441 -8.72 -17.58 8.96
CA SER A 441 -9.17 -16.89 10.18
C SER A 441 -10.31 -15.90 9.95
N THR A 442 -10.51 -15.38 8.73
CA THR A 442 -11.68 -14.55 8.40
C THR A 442 -12.98 -15.36 8.29
N GLY A 443 -12.89 -16.68 8.14
CA GLY A 443 -14.02 -17.56 7.89
C GLY A 443 -14.39 -17.74 6.41
N MET A 444 -13.58 -17.22 5.47
CA MET A 444 -13.78 -17.39 4.02
C MET A 444 -13.74 -18.87 3.58
N GLY A 445 -12.91 -19.68 4.24
CA GLY A 445 -12.77 -21.11 3.94
C GLY A 445 -13.98 -21.98 4.28
N ARG A 446 -14.93 -21.51 5.11
CA ARG A 446 -15.96 -22.38 5.69
C ARG A 446 -16.83 -23.06 4.64
N HIS A 447 -17.06 -24.36 4.80
CA HIS A 447 -17.81 -25.22 3.88
C HIS A 447 -17.25 -25.21 2.44
N TRP A 448 -15.94 -25.08 2.24
CA TRP A 448 -15.37 -25.14 0.90
C TRP A 448 -15.57 -26.54 0.27
N PRO A 449 -15.89 -26.67 -1.04
CA PRO A 449 -16.14 -25.63 -2.04
C PRO A 449 -17.64 -25.28 -2.23
N ASP A 450 -18.52 -25.67 -1.31
CA ASP A 450 -19.99 -25.56 -1.43
C ASP A 450 -20.49 -24.15 -1.74
N ALA A 451 -21.38 -24.00 -2.73
CA ALA A 451 -21.97 -22.72 -3.15
C ALA A 451 -20.97 -21.68 -3.66
N ARG A 452 -19.82 -22.12 -4.17
CA ARG A 452 -18.83 -21.27 -4.85
C ARG A 452 -18.76 -21.68 -6.31
N GLY A 453 -18.46 -20.70 -7.17
CA GLY A 453 -18.30 -20.95 -8.59
C GLY A 453 -17.96 -19.71 -9.38
N VAL A 454 -17.90 -19.90 -10.68
CA VAL A 454 -17.51 -18.90 -11.66
C VAL A 454 -18.61 -18.80 -12.71
N PHE A 455 -19.19 -17.62 -12.89
CA PHE A 455 -19.92 -17.32 -14.13
C PHE A 455 -18.93 -16.83 -15.17
N ALA A 456 -18.98 -17.33 -16.40
CA ALA A 456 -18.05 -16.92 -17.45
C ALA A 456 -18.73 -16.90 -18.83
N ASN A 457 -18.37 -15.88 -19.63
CA ASN A 457 -18.70 -15.86 -21.05
C ASN A 457 -17.70 -16.69 -21.88
N ASP A 458 -18.09 -17.08 -23.09
CA ASP A 458 -17.26 -17.94 -23.96
C ASP A 458 -15.85 -17.39 -24.24
N PRO A 459 -15.66 -16.09 -24.54
CA PRO A 459 -14.33 -15.50 -24.72
C PRO A 459 -13.46 -15.47 -23.47
N LEU A 460 -14.01 -15.74 -22.28
CA LEU A 460 -13.36 -15.60 -20.97
C LEU A 460 -12.79 -14.19 -20.73
N ASP A 461 -13.47 -13.19 -21.27
CA ASP A 461 -13.11 -11.78 -21.13
C ASP A 461 -14.05 -11.04 -20.16
N PHE A 462 -15.13 -11.70 -19.73
CA PHE A 462 -16.00 -11.33 -18.63
C PHE A 462 -16.31 -12.54 -17.74
N VAL A 463 -16.03 -12.40 -16.44
CA VAL A 463 -16.14 -13.45 -15.44
C VAL A 463 -16.67 -12.87 -14.13
N VAL A 464 -17.51 -13.62 -13.40
CA VAL A 464 -17.94 -13.27 -12.04
C VAL A 464 -17.62 -14.41 -11.08
N TRP A 465 -16.84 -14.13 -10.05
CA TRP A 465 -16.60 -15.06 -8.95
C TRP A 465 -17.72 -14.94 -7.92
N LEU A 466 -18.25 -16.09 -7.52
CA LEU A 466 -19.36 -16.18 -6.56
C LEU A 466 -18.89 -16.75 -5.23
N ASN A 467 -19.21 -16.04 -4.15
CA ASN A 467 -18.98 -16.46 -2.75
C ASN A 467 -17.51 -16.76 -2.37
N GLU A 468 -16.55 -16.02 -2.95
CA GLU A 468 -15.13 -16.09 -2.57
C GLU A 468 -14.86 -15.19 -1.35
N GLU A 469 -14.45 -13.93 -1.55
CA GLU A 469 -14.31 -12.91 -0.49
C GLU A 469 -15.61 -12.10 -0.31
N ASP A 470 -16.30 -11.83 -1.41
CA ASP A 470 -17.59 -11.12 -1.49
C ASP A 470 -18.60 -12.00 -2.26
N HIS A 471 -19.89 -11.66 -2.23
CA HIS A 471 -20.93 -12.43 -2.94
C HIS A 471 -20.66 -12.49 -4.45
N MET A 472 -20.26 -11.36 -5.04
CA MET A 472 -19.91 -11.25 -6.46
C MET A 472 -18.64 -10.42 -6.63
N ASN A 473 -17.63 -11.00 -7.29
CA ASN A 473 -16.47 -10.27 -7.79
C ASN A 473 -16.53 -10.27 -9.32
N PHE A 474 -16.75 -9.10 -9.93
CA PHE A 474 -16.79 -8.94 -11.38
C PHE A 474 -15.38 -8.77 -11.92
N HIS A 475 -15.04 -9.45 -13.01
CA HIS A 475 -13.76 -9.38 -13.69
C HIS A 475 -14.00 -9.15 -15.18
N ILE A 476 -13.57 -8.00 -15.70
CA ILE A 476 -13.57 -7.71 -17.14
C ILE A 476 -12.13 -7.50 -17.58
N VAL A 477 -11.72 -8.15 -18.66
CA VAL A 477 -10.41 -7.97 -19.27
C VAL A 477 -10.56 -7.70 -20.76
N GLN A 478 -9.80 -6.75 -21.27
CA GLN A 478 -9.78 -6.42 -22.69
C GLN A 478 -8.34 -6.15 -23.14
N LYS A 479 -7.99 -6.56 -24.37
CA LYS A 479 -6.69 -6.18 -24.97
C LYS A 479 -6.66 -4.68 -25.27
N GLY A 480 -5.48 -4.09 -25.18
CA GLY A 480 -5.27 -2.66 -25.46
C GLY A 480 -5.60 -1.75 -24.27
N ALA A 481 -5.73 -0.46 -24.57
CA ALA A 481 -5.66 0.64 -23.60
C ALA A 481 -6.99 1.34 -23.30
N SER A 482 -8.11 0.78 -23.75
CA SER A 482 -9.42 1.43 -23.64
C SER A 482 -10.07 1.18 -22.28
N ALA A 483 -9.84 2.10 -21.35
CA ALA A 483 -10.50 2.11 -20.05
C ALA A 483 -12.00 2.41 -20.15
N VAL A 484 -12.39 3.26 -21.11
CA VAL A 484 -13.78 3.65 -21.33
C VAL A 484 -14.63 2.47 -21.78
N ASP A 485 -14.11 1.63 -22.68
CA ASP A 485 -14.85 0.44 -23.15
C ASP A 485 -15.04 -0.55 -22.01
N VAL A 486 -13.97 -0.84 -21.26
CA VAL A 486 -14.01 -1.75 -20.10
C VAL A 486 -14.99 -1.25 -19.04
N PHE A 487 -15.00 0.06 -18.76
CA PHE A 487 -15.95 0.66 -17.80
C PHE A 487 -17.39 0.64 -18.33
N THR A 488 -17.60 0.93 -19.61
CA THR A 488 -18.92 0.87 -20.25
C THR A 488 -19.50 -0.54 -20.16
N ARG A 489 -18.67 -1.56 -20.43
CA ARG A 489 -19.03 -2.97 -20.26
C ARG A 489 -19.43 -3.28 -18.82
N PHE A 490 -18.66 -2.80 -17.84
CA PHE A 490 -18.98 -2.96 -16.42
C PHE A 490 -20.31 -2.30 -16.05
N CYS A 491 -20.55 -1.06 -16.44
CA CYS A 491 -21.79 -0.34 -16.14
C CYS A 491 -23.02 -1.06 -16.72
N HIS A 492 -22.90 -1.62 -17.93
CA HIS A 492 -23.97 -2.42 -18.54
C HIS A 492 -24.28 -3.67 -17.71
N VAL A 493 -23.27 -4.49 -17.41
CA VAL A 493 -23.43 -5.69 -16.58
C VAL A 493 -24.02 -5.34 -15.20
N HIS A 494 -23.48 -4.32 -14.54
CA HIS A 494 -23.94 -3.88 -13.23
C HIS A 494 -25.43 -3.52 -13.26
N THR A 495 -25.87 -2.79 -14.29
CA THR A 495 -27.28 -2.37 -14.46
C THR A 495 -28.21 -3.57 -14.63
N VAL A 496 -27.81 -4.57 -15.42
CA VAL A 496 -28.61 -5.78 -15.63
C VAL A 496 -28.71 -6.60 -14.34
N VAL A 497 -27.58 -6.85 -13.66
CA VAL A 497 -27.57 -7.60 -12.40
C VAL A 497 -28.37 -6.88 -11.32
N GLU A 498 -28.21 -5.56 -11.17
CA GLU A 498 -29.00 -4.75 -10.23
C GLU A 498 -30.51 -4.84 -10.52
N SER A 499 -30.90 -4.83 -11.80
CA SER A 499 -32.30 -4.99 -12.21
C SER A 499 -32.83 -6.38 -11.88
N GLY A 500 -32.03 -7.44 -12.10
CA GLY A 500 -32.38 -8.81 -11.72
C GLY A 500 -32.53 -9.01 -10.20
N LEU A 501 -31.69 -8.35 -9.40
CA LEU A 501 -31.84 -8.32 -7.94
C LEU A 501 -33.13 -7.60 -7.51
N ARG A 502 -33.43 -6.44 -8.10
CA ARG A 502 -34.63 -5.65 -7.80
C ARG A 502 -35.93 -6.38 -8.14
N GLN A 503 -35.94 -7.17 -9.21
CA GLN A 503 -37.07 -8.05 -9.54
C GLN A 503 -37.36 -9.08 -8.44
N GLN A 504 -36.35 -9.46 -7.66
CA GLN A 504 -36.47 -10.35 -6.50
C GLN A 504 -36.69 -9.59 -5.18
N GLY A 505 -36.89 -8.27 -5.22
CA GLY A 505 -37.05 -7.43 -4.03
C GLY A 505 -35.75 -7.20 -3.24
N LEU A 506 -34.60 -7.41 -3.88
CA LEU A 506 -33.26 -7.24 -3.29
C LEU A 506 -32.53 -6.07 -3.94
N ASP A 507 -31.42 -5.66 -3.34
CA ASP A 507 -30.54 -4.63 -3.88
C ASP A 507 -29.07 -4.93 -3.48
N PHE A 508 -28.12 -4.19 -4.03
CA PHE A 508 -26.75 -4.21 -3.54
C PHE A 508 -26.63 -3.59 -2.13
N MET A 509 -25.68 -4.09 -1.34
CA MET A 509 -25.27 -3.49 -0.08
C MET A 509 -24.55 -2.16 -0.35
N HIS A 510 -25.22 -1.07 -0.07
CA HIS A 510 -24.70 0.29 -0.26
C HIS A 510 -25.02 1.16 0.94
N HIS A 511 -24.03 1.95 1.36
CA HIS A 511 -24.11 2.87 2.48
C HIS A 511 -23.85 4.29 2.00
N ASP A 512 -24.74 5.23 2.31
CA ASP A 512 -24.65 6.65 1.87
C ASP A 512 -23.29 7.30 2.13
N ARG A 513 -22.64 6.90 3.22
CA ARG A 513 -21.30 7.38 3.58
C ARG A 513 -20.16 6.61 2.90
N LEU A 514 -20.27 5.28 2.81
CA LEU A 514 -19.14 4.39 2.53
C LEU A 514 -19.19 3.77 1.13
N GLY A 515 -20.23 4.04 0.34
CA GLY A 515 -20.44 3.42 -0.96
C GLY A 515 -20.84 1.95 -0.84
N PHE A 516 -20.42 1.13 -1.80
CA PHE A 516 -20.62 -0.31 -1.75
C PHE A 516 -19.84 -0.94 -0.59
N LEU A 517 -20.51 -1.78 0.19
CA LEU A 517 -19.92 -2.46 1.33
C LEU A 517 -19.35 -3.81 0.94
N THR A 518 -18.17 -4.12 1.46
CA THR A 518 -17.40 -5.35 1.18
C THR A 518 -17.00 -6.06 2.48
N SER A 519 -16.62 -7.34 2.39
CA SER A 519 -16.05 -8.08 3.52
C SER A 519 -14.80 -7.43 4.06
N CYS A 520 -13.86 -7.07 3.18
CA CYS A 520 -12.65 -6.35 3.57
C CYS A 520 -12.87 -4.84 3.55
N VAL A 521 -12.62 -4.19 4.68
CA VAL A 521 -12.74 -2.72 4.85
C VAL A 521 -11.86 -1.94 3.86
N SER A 522 -10.82 -2.55 3.29
CA SER A 522 -9.97 -1.88 2.28
C SER A 522 -10.56 -1.81 0.87
N ASN A 523 -11.71 -2.46 0.64
CA ASN A 523 -12.38 -2.52 -0.66
C ASN A 523 -13.71 -1.76 -0.71
N ILE A 524 -14.16 -1.12 0.38
CA ILE A 524 -15.36 -0.29 0.39
C ILE A 524 -15.24 0.96 -0.50
N GLY A 525 -16.35 1.60 -0.83
CA GLY A 525 -16.42 2.74 -1.72
C GLY A 525 -16.96 2.33 -3.08
N SER A 526 -16.14 2.49 -4.12
CA SER A 526 -16.50 2.00 -5.46
C SER A 526 -16.46 0.49 -5.57
N GLY A 527 -15.71 -0.19 -4.69
CA GLY A 527 -15.34 -1.60 -4.87
C GLY A 527 -14.46 -1.85 -6.09
N LEU A 528 -14.06 -0.80 -6.81
CA LEU A 528 -13.48 -0.87 -8.15
C LEU A 528 -11.96 -0.88 -8.12
N ARG A 529 -11.36 -1.81 -8.85
CA ARG A 529 -9.95 -1.80 -9.21
C ARG A 529 -9.81 -1.86 -10.73
N ILE A 530 -9.47 -0.74 -11.34
CA ILE A 530 -9.08 -0.68 -12.75
C ILE A 530 -7.55 -0.69 -12.85
N SER A 531 -7.05 -1.45 -13.82
CA SER A 531 -5.62 -1.69 -14.00
C SER A 531 -5.26 -1.81 -15.48
N MET A 532 -4.05 -1.40 -15.82
CA MET A 532 -3.47 -1.58 -17.15
C MET A 532 -2.16 -2.33 -17.04
N SER A 533 -1.99 -3.36 -17.87
CA SER A 533 -0.70 -4.03 -18.04
C SER A 533 0.12 -3.23 -19.05
N ILE A 534 1.18 -2.57 -18.60
CA ILE A 534 1.96 -1.61 -19.38
C ILE A 534 3.44 -1.98 -19.44
N MET A 535 4.07 -1.80 -20.60
CA MET A 535 5.48 -2.04 -20.85
C MET A 535 6.29 -0.73 -20.82
N LEU A 536 7.14 -0.59 -19.80
CA LEU A 536 7.89 0.65 -19.49
C LEU A 536 9.37 0.36 -19.16
N PRO A 537 10.14 -0.32 -20.01
CA PRO A 537 11.49 -0.81 -19.67
C PRO A 537 12.48 0.30 -19.29
N VAL A 538 12.37 1.50 -19.85
CA VAL A 538 13.30 2.60 -19.51
C VAL A 538 12.86 3.32 -18.25
N LEU A 539 11.59 3.73 -18.18
CA LEU A 539 11.03 4.45 -17.04
C LEU A 539 11.04 3.60 -15.77
N SER A 540 10.70 2.31 -15.85
CA SER A 540 10.68 1.42 -14.68
C SER A 540 12.05 1.02 -14.15
N SER A 541 13.12 1.26 -14.92
CA SER A 541 14.51 1.05 -14.46
C SER A 541 15.00 2.14 -13.49
N ARG A 542 14.27 3.26 -13.38
CA ARG A 542 14.62 4.35 -12.46
C ARG A 542 14.24 4.00 -11.03
N GLU A 543 15.09 4.39 -10.09
CA GLU A 543 14.86 4.19 -8.64
C GLU A 543 13.56 4.87 -8.16
N ASP A 544 13.16 5.98 -8.79
CA ASP A 544 11.98 6.77 -8.42
C ASP A 544 10.67 6.32 -9.12
N PHE A 545 10.68 5.24 -9.91
CA PHE A 545 9.51 4.82 -10.70
C PHE A 545 8.23 4.64 -9.87
N LYS A 546 8.34 3.98 -8.70
CA LYS A 546 7.19 3.79 -7.80
C LYS A 546 6.71 5.11 -7.20
N ASP A 547 7.61 6.06 -6.95
CA ASP A 547 7.26 7.39 -6.46
C ASP A 547 6.57 8.23 -7.54
N VAL A 548 7.02 8.11 -8.79
CA VAL A 548 6.32 8.67 -9.95
C VAL A 548 4.90 8.11 -10.03
N CYS A 549 4.72 6.79 -9.94
CA CYS A 549 3.39 6.17 -9.94
C CYS A 549 2.52 6.70 -8.79
N ARG A 550 3.05 6.76 -7.57
CA ARG A 550 2.33 7.31 -6.40
C ARG A 550 1.94 8.76 -6.59
N SER A 551 2.81 9.59 -7.19
CA SER A 551 2.50 10.98 -7.50
C SER A 551 1.38 11.14 -8.54
N LEU A 552 1.07 10.08 -9.29
CA LEU A 552 -0.07 10.03 -10.21
C LEU A 552 -1.29 9.32 -9.59
N GLN A 553 -1.27 9.05 -8.27
CA GLN A 553 -2.29 8.28 -7.54
C GLN A 553 -2.43 6.83 -8.03
N LEU A 554 -1.32 6.25 -8.49
CA LEU A 554 -1.24 4.89 -9.02
C LEU A 554 -0.37 3.98 -8.14
N ILE A 555 -0.69 2.69 -8.17
CA ILE A 555 0.16 1.62 -7.65
C ILE A 555 0.64 0.77 -8.82
N ALA A 556 1.94 0.49 -8.88
CA ALA A 556 2.55 -0.37 -9.89
C ALA A 556 3.07 -1.66 -9.26
N ARG A 557 2.69 -2.80 -9.85
CA ARG A 557 3.17 -4.14 -9.47
C ARG A 557 3.80 -4.83 -10.67
N SER A 558 5.01 -5.38 -10.53
CA SER A 558 5.63 -6.13 -11.61
C SER A 558 4.82 -7.39 -11.91
N VAL A 559 4.55 -7.65 -13.19
CA VAL A 559 3.89 -8.88 -13.65
C VAL A 559 4.82 -9.77 -14.46
N SER A 560 6.00 -9.30 -14.85
CA SER A 560 7.02 -10.10 -15.51
C SER A 560 8.23 -10.35 -14.60
N VAL A 561 8.88 -11.50 -14.81
CA VAL A 561 10.12 -11.87 -14.11
C VAL A 561 11.26 -10.90 -14.48
N GLU A 562 11.23 -10.34 -15.69
CA GLU A 562 12.21 -9.36 -16.19
C GLU A 562 11.99 -7.93 -15.68
N GLY A 563 10.83 -7.62 -15.06
CA GLY A 563 10.55 -6.29 -14.52
C GLY A 563 10.16 -5.22 -15.56
N CYS A 564 9.96 -5.59 -16.83
CA CYS A 564 9.61 -4.64 -17.90
C CYS A 564 8.11 -4.36 -18.01
N VAL A 565 7.26 -5.29 -17.53
CA VAL A 565 5.80 -5.19 -17.62
C VAL A 565 5.21 -5.03 -16.23
N TRP A 566 4.36 -4.03 -16.08
CA TRP A 566 3.77 -3.62 -14.81
C TRP A 566 2.25 -3.61 -14.90
N GLU A 567 1.57 -4.15 -13.90
CA GLU A 567 0.15 -3.88 -13.64
C GLU A 567 0.08 -2.56 -12.86
N VAL A 568 -0.45 -1.53 -13.50
CA VAL A 568 -0.63 -0.19 -12.92
C VAL A 568 -2.11 0.01 -12.64
N SER A 569 -2.48 0.28 -11.39
CA SER A 569 -3.89 0.41 -10.95
C SER A 569 -4.14 1.63 -10.07
N ASN A 570 -5.41 1.98 -9.88
CA ASN A 570 -5.80 3.01 -8.91
C ASN A 570 -5.31 2.66 -7.50
N MET A 571 -4.89 3.69 -6.75
CA MET A 571 -4.45 3.57 -5.36
C MET A 571 -5.63 3.49 -4.38
N GLU A 572 -6.56 4.45 -4.49
CA GLU A 572 -7.72 4.59 -3.61
C GLU A 572 -8.97 3.94 -4.19
N ARG A 573 -9.92 3.59 -3.32
CA ARG A 573 -11.25 3.05 -3.67
C ARG A 573 -12.41 3.81 -3.02
N LEU A 574 -12.12 4.44 -1.87
CA LEU A 574 -13.07 5.22 -1.11
C LEU A 574 -12.87 6.72 -1.37
N GLY A 575 -13.98 7.47 -1.30
CA GLY A 575 -14.01 8.92 -1.51
C GLY A 575 -13.87 9.43 -2.95
N THR A 576 -13.35 8.64 -3.91
CA THR A 576 -13.33 8.98 -5.34
C THR A 576 -14.39 8.18 -6.08
N SER A 577 -15.18 8.82 -6.94
CA SER A 577 -16.20 8.13 -7.74
C SER A 577 -15.62 7.14 -8.74
N ASP A 578 -16.43 6.21 -9.20
CA ASP A 578 -16.04 5.16 -10.14
C ASP A 578 -15.45 5.76 -11.44
N VAL A 579 -16.16 6.70 -12.07
CA VAL A 579 -15.65 7.51 -13.19
C VAL A 579 -14.33 8.21 -12.84
N GLY A 580 -14.24 8.79 -11.64
CA GLY A 580 -13.03 9.47 -11.17
C GLY A 580 -11.83 8.53 -11.12
N LEU A 581 -12.01 7.30 -10.63
CA LEU A 581 -10.95 6.28 -10.58
C LEU A 581 -10.50 5.85 -11.97
N VAL A 582 -11.44 5.64 -12.90
CA VAL A 582 -11.14 5.32 -14.31
C VAL A 582 -10.32 6.45 -14.94
N ASN A 583 -10.72 7.70 -14.73
CA ASN A 583 -10.03 8.88 -15.25
C ASN A 583 -8.64 9.08 -14.64
N ILE A 584 -8.44 8.74 -13.36
CA ILE A 584 -7.10 8.76 -12.72
C ILE A 584 -6.19 7.74 -13.41
N VAL A 585 -6.64 6.50 -13.60
CA VAL A 585 -5.81 5.45 -14.22
C VAL A 585 -5.51 5.76 -15.68
N SER A 586 -6.51 6.17 -16.48
CA SER A 586 -6.29 6.53 -17.88
C SER A 586 -5.27 7.67 -18.05
N ARG A 587 -5.42 8.75 -17.27
CA ARG A 587 -4.50 9.90 -17.31
C ARG A 587 -3.11 9.54 -16.80
N GLY A 588 -3.02 8.84 -15.68
CA GLY A 588 -1.74 8.43 -15.10
C GLY A 588 -0.97 7.48 -16.02
N CYS A 589 -1.62 6.46 -16.58
CA CYS A 589 -0.98 5.55 -17.54
C CYS A 589 -0.54 6.28 -18.81
N ARG A 590 -1.33 7.22 -19.33
CA ARG A 590 -0.95 8.05 -20.49
C ARG A 590 0.31 8.85 -20.20
N GLN A 591 0.42 9.41 -18.98
CA GLN A 591 1.63 10.11 -18.56
C GLN A 591 2.84 9.18 -18.51
N LEU A 592 2.70 7.99 -17.96
CA LEU A 592 3.78 7.00 -17.92
C LEU A 592 4.25 6.61 -19.33
N VAL A 593 3.32 6.43 -20.28
CA VAL A 593 3.65 6.20 -21.70
C VAL A 593 4.42 7.38 -22.28
N ALA A 594 3.97 8.61 -22.04
CA ALA A 594 4.64 9.81 -22.53
C ALA A 594 6.08 9.95 -21.97
N MET A 595 6.26 9.66 -20.68
CA MET A 595 7.56 9.66 -20.01
C MET A 595 8.49 8.59 -20.58
N GLU A 596 8.02 7.36 -20.79
CA GLU A 596 8.78 6.28 -21.44
C GLU A 596 9.21 6.70 -22.86
N CYS A 597 8.31 7.30 -23.64
CA CYS A 597 8.61 7.80 -24.98
C CYS A 597 9.68 8.90 -24.97
N ALA A 598 9.60 9.84 -24.03
CA ALA A 598 10.57 10.92 -23.88
C ALA A 598 11.96 10.38 -23.50
N LEU A 599 12.02 9.47 -22.51
CA LEU A 599 13.25 8.84 -22.07
C LEU A 599 13.94 8.05 -23.20
N ARG A 600 13.19 7.29 -24.00
CA ARG A 600 13.74 6.56 -25.16
C ARG A 600 14.34 7.50 -26.21
N LYS A 601 13.79 8.70 -26.37
CA LYS A 601 14.27 9.73 -27.29
C LYS A 601 15.33 10.65 -26.67
N ARG A 602 15.73 10.43 -25.40
CA ARG A 602 16.61 11.31 -24.62
C ARG A 602 16.12 12.76 -24.55
N LEU A 603 14.81 12.94 -24.52
CA LEU A 603 14.17 14.24 -24.32
C LEU A 603 13.93 14.49 -22.82
N PRO A 604 13.78 15.75 -22.40
CA PRO A 604 13.34 16.09 -21.05
C PRO A 604 12.06 15.32 -20.70
N VAL A 605 12.02 14.73 -19.50
CA VAL A 605 10.89 13.89 -19.09
C VAL A 605 9.74 14.81 -18.72
N PRO A 606 8.59 14.76 -19.42
CA PRO A 606 7.43 15.52 -19.01
C PRO A 606 6.90 14.88 -17.73
N ARG A 607 7.08 15.51 -16.58
CA ARG A 607 6.44 15.07 -15.34
C ARG A 607 5.44 16.17 -14.93
N PRO A 608 4.14 15.86 -14.78
CA PRO A 608 3.15 16.87 -14.39
C PRO A 608 3.55 17.54 -13.07
N GLY A 609 3.49 18.87 -13.03
CA GLY A 609 3.97 19.69 -11.93
C GLY A 609 5.48 19.96 -11.93
N LEU A 610 6.25 19.30 -12.79
CA LEU A 610 7.68 19.49 -13.00
C LEU A 610 7.93 19.99 -14.44
N GLY A 611 8.19 21.29 -14.60
CA GLY A 611 8.19 21.95 -15.92
C GLY A 611 6.92 22.77 -16.18
N GLY A 612 6.57 22.97 -17.46
CA GLY A 612 5.44 23.83 -17.84
C GLY A 612 4.04 23.19 -17.78
N THR A 613 3.96 21.87 -17.57
CA THR A 613 2.67 21.15 -17.48
C THR A 613 2.21 21.06 -16.02
N PRO A 614 1.00 21.53 -15.64
CA PRO A 614 0.51 21.45 -14.27
C PRO A 614 0.19 20.00 -13.85
N THR A 615 0.09 19.74 -12.54
CA THR A 615 -0.38 18.42 -12.08
C THR A 615 -1.84 18.19 -12.47
N PHE A 616 -2.17 16.92 -12.75
CA PHE A 616 -3.56 16.49 -12.88
C PHE A 616 -4.29 16.65 -11.55
N GLY A 617 -5.61 16.86 -11.60
CA GLY A 617 -6.45 16.98 -10.42
C GLY A 617 -7.43 18.13 -10.56
N PHE A 618 -7.54 18.96 -9.52
CA PHE A 618 -8.39 20.12 -9.47
C PHE A 618 -8.00 21.11 -10.58
N PRO A 619 -8.96 21.50 -11.43
CA PRO A 619 -8.67 22.30 -12.61
C PRO A 619 -8.54 23.78 -12.24
N THR A 620 -7.96 24.54 -13.18
CA THR A 620 -7.89 26.00 -13.13
C THR A 620 -8.46 26.54 -14.44
N PRO A 621 -9.47 27.43 -14.43
CA PRO A 621 -10.12 28.02 -13.24
C PRO A 621 -10.98 27.03 -12.44
N CYS A 622 -11.51 27.47 -11.30
CA CYS A 622 -12.41 26.68 -10.45
C CYS A 622 -13.62 26.17 -11.26
N PRO A 623 -14.02 24.89 -11.11
CA PRO A 623 -15.30 24.39 -11.63
C PRO A 623 -16.50 25.17 -11.08
N ASP A 624 -17.64 25.04 -11.73
CA ASP A 624 -18.85 25.73 -11.27
C ASP A 624 -19.33 25.23 -9.91
N GLU A 625 -19.25 23.93 -9.68
CA GLU A 625 -19.57 23.30 -8.41
C GLU A 625 -18.33 23.14 -7.53
N CYS A 626 -18.53 23.23 -6.21
CA CYS A 626 -17.48 22.93 -5.24
C CYS A 626 -17.05 21.47 -5.41
N PRO A 627 -15.75 21.15 -5.42
CA PRO A 627 -15.31 19.76 -5.41
C PRO A 627 -15.86 19.04 -4.17
N GLU A 628 -16.09 17.74 -4.28
CA GLU A 628 -16.47 16.92 -3.13
C GLU A 628 -15.26 16.80 -2.18
N LEU A 629 -15.34 17.52 -1.05
CA LEU A 629 -14.27 17.63 -0.04
C LEU A 629 -14.53 16.82 1.23
N SER A 630 -15.61 16.04 1.27
CA SER A 630 -15.93 15.19 2.41
C SER A 630 -14.81 14.19 2.69
N GLY A 631 -14.27 13.53 1.66
CA GLY A 631 -13.16 12.59 1.77
C GLY A 631 -11.75 13.21 1.87
N HIS A 632 -11.63 14.47 2.29
CA HIS A 632 -10.35 15.16 2.50
C HIS A 632 -10.13 15.52 3.97
N ASN A 633 -8.91 15.28 4.44
CA ASN A 633 -8.46 15.51 5.81
C ASN A 633 -7.32 16.52 5.84
N ASN A 634 -7.69 17.77 5.57
CA ASN A 634 -6.83 18.95 5.73
C ASN A 634 -7.67 20.11 6.28
N LEU A 635 -7.02 21.12 6.88
CA LEU A 635 -7.73 22.22 7.54
C LEU A 635 -8.63 23.01 6.57
N MET A 636 -8.19 23.22 5.34
CA MET A 636 -8.97 23.87 4.28
C MET A 636 -10.29 23.14 4.00
N SER A 637 -10.25 21.81 3.84
CA SER A 637 -11.45 21.02 3.58
C SER A 637 -12.48 21.16 4.70
N ARG A 638 -12.05 21.24 5.97
CA ARG A 638 -12.95 21.47 7.11
C ARG A 638 -13.63 22.84 7.03
N VAL A 639 -12.91 23.87 6.60
CA VAL A 639 -13.48 25.23 6.42
C VAL A 639 -14.56 25.24 5.33
N PHE A 640 -14.30 24.60 4.18
CA PHE A 640 -15.31 24.50 3.12
C PHE A 640 -16.50 23.63 3.53
N ARG A 641 -16.30 22.53 4.28
CA ARG A 641 -17.41 21.72 4.80
C ARG A 641 -18.28 22.47 5.80
N ALA A 642 -17.67 23.29 6.66
CA ALA A 642 -18.39 24.11 7.62
C ALA A 642 -19.18 25.25 6.94
N ASN A 643 -18.70 25.77 5.81
CA ASN A 643 -19.40 26.80 5.04
C ASN A 643 -19.20 26.62 3.51
N PRO A 644 -20.01 25.77 2.85
CA PRO A 644 -19.88 25.48 1.42
C PRO A 644 -20.11 26.70 0.51
N ALA A 645 -20.89 27.69 0.97
CA ALA A 645 -21.17 28.92 0.20
C ALA A 645 -19.90 29.72 -0.13
N LEU A 646 -18.85 29.60 0.72
CA LEU A 646 -17.56 30.27 0.50
C LEU A 646 -16.96 29.93 -0.87
N TYR A 647 -17.16 28.71 -1.37
CA TYR A 647 -16.64 28.33 -2.67
C TYR A 647 -17.25 29.19 -3.77
N HIS A 648 -18.56 29.35 -3.79
CA HIS A 648 -19.25 30.15 -4.81
C HIS A 648 -18.93 31.64 -4.68
N ASP A 649 -18.71 32.14 -3.47
CA ASP A 649 -18.34 33.53 -3.20
C ASP A 649 -16.91 33.88 -3.65
N LEU A 650 -16.02 32.89 -3.67
CA LEU A 650 -14.59 33.08 -3.91
C LEU A 650 -14.12 32.54 -5.27
N LYS A 651 -14.82 31.57 -5.91
CA LYS A 651 -14.35 30.87 -7.12
C LYS A 651 -14.02 31.78 -8.31
N ARG A 652 -14.68 32.94 -8.40
CA ARG A 652 -14.45 33.94 -9.47
C ARG A 652 -13.54 35.09 -9.05
N ARG A 653 -13.09 35.15 -7.80
CA ARG A 653 -12.16 36.18 -7.34
C ARG A 653 -10.75 35.89 -7.83
N THR A 654 -10.04 36.96 -8.16
CA THR A 654 -8.64 36.92 -8.57
C THR A 654 -7.84 37.96 -7.83
N THR A 655 -6.58 37.67 -7.59
CA THR A 655 -5.61 38.68 -7.18
C THR A 655 -5.27 39.62 -8.35
N ILE A 656 -4.57 40.71 -8.08
CA ILE A 656 -4.04 41.66 -9.06
C ILE A 656 -3.13 40.98 -10.09
N HIS A 657 -2.51 39.85 -9.73
CA HIS A 657 -1.67 39.05 -10.62
C HIS A 657 -2.44 37.90 -11.29
N GLY A 658 -3.78 37.88 -11.19
CA GLY A 658 -4.65 36.91 -11.84
C GLY A 658 -4.73 35.55 -11.15
N LEU A 659 -4.27 35.43 -9.90
CA LEU A 659 -4.34 34.16 -9.18
C LEU A 659 -5.73 33.91 -8.61
N THR A 660 -6.26 32.73 -8.91
CA THR A 660 -7.61 32.31 -8.52
C THR A 660 -7.57 31.43 -7.28
N LEU A 661 -8.74 31.23 -6.66
CA LEU A 661 -8.93 30.25 -5.58
C LEU A 661 -8.43 28.86 -5.98
N ALA A 662 -8.54 28.49 -7.27
CA ALA A 662 -8.09 27.20 -7.75
C ALA A 662 -6.60 26.97 -7.51
N HIS A 663 -5.76 27.97 -7.74
CA HIS A 663 -4.33 27.87 -7.47
C HIS A 663 -4.07 27.63 -5.98
N ALA A 664 -4.81 28.34 -5.11
CA ALA A 664 -4.60 28.27 -3.67
C ALA A 664 -5.02 26.94 -3.06
N MET A 665 -6.16 26.37 -3.50
CA MET A 665 -6.71 25.15 -2.91
C MET A 665 -6.22 23.85 -3.57
N LYS A 666 -5.64 23.93 -4.77
CA LYS A 666 -5.20 22.75 -5.55
C LYS A 666 -4.44 21.70 -4.74
N PRO A 667 -3.40 22.02 -3.94
CA PRO A 667 -2.70 20.99 -3.15
C PRO A 667 -3.61 20.29 -2.14
N GLY A 668 -4.57 21.00 -1.53
CA GLY A 668 -5.53 20.44 -0.58
C GLY A 668 -6.69 19.67 -1.22
N VAL A 669 -6.99 19.91 -2.50
CA VAL A 669 -8.01 19.14 -3.25
C VAL A 669 -7.38 17.91 -3.91
N ASP A 670 -6.16 18.02 -4.42
CA ASP A 670 -5.46 16.92 -5.06
C ASP A 670 -4.98 15.87 -4.04
N MET A 671 -4.85 16.28 -2.76
CA MET A 671 -4.41 15.43 -1.66
C MET A 671 -5.50 15.27 -0.59
N ARG A 672 -5.90 14.02 -0.33
CA ARG A 672 -6.89 13.69 0.72
C ARG A 672 -6.37 13.81 2.16
N GLY A 673 -5.08 14.11 2.37
CA GLY A 673 -4.49 14.32 3.71
C GLY A 673 -3.55 13.19 4.15
N GLY A 674 -2.87 13.41 5.29
CA GLY A 674 -1.89 12.48 5.87
C GLY A 674 -2.48 11.61 6.99
N THR A 675 -1.76 10.55 7.36
CA THR A 675 -2.11 9.68 8.49
C THR A 675 -2.01 10.43 9.83
N PHE A 676 -2.83 10.03 10.82
CA PHE A 676 -2.97 10.61 12.17
C PHE A 676 -1.69 10.91 12.98
N LYS A 677 -0.48 10.53 12.51
CA LYS A 677 0.80 10.77 13.19
C LYS A 677 1.43 12.14 12.89
N GLU A 678 0.96 12.86 11.87
CA GLU A 678 1.45 14.21 11.52
C GLU A 678 0.37 15.26 11.81
N LEU A 679 0.79 16.50 12.10
CA LEU A 679 -0.10 17.67 12.12
C LEU A 679 -0.93 17.70 10.83
N LEU A 680 -2.23 17.99 10.95
CA LEU A 680 -3.14 18.06 9.81
C LEU A 680 -2.60 19.05 8.77
N PRO A 681 -2.40 18.63 7.50
CA PRO A 681 -1.98 19.55 6.44
C PRO A 681 -2.96 20.72 6.31
N LEU A 682 -2.47 21.91 5.95
CA LEU A 682 -3.34 23.07 5.75
C LEU A 682 -4.22 22.88 4.51
N GLY A 683 -3.65 22.36 3.43
CA GLY A 683 -4.32 22.22 2.12
C GLY A 683 -4.34 23.50 1.28
N LEU A 684 -3.62 24.55 1.70
CA LEU A 684 -3.54 25.83 0.99
C LEU A 684 -2.11 26.19 0.61
N VAL A 685 -1.96 26.90 -0.51
CA VAL A 685 -0.74 27.62 -0.91
C VAL A 685 -1.10 29.04 -1.32
N ALA A 686 -0.26 30.02 -0.98
CA ALA A 686 -0.39 31.37 -1.50
C ALA A 686 0.46 31.52 -2.76
N GLY A 687 -0.09 32.13 -3.81
CA GLY A 687 0.68 32.43 -5.02
C GLY A 687 1.18 33.87 -5.07
N ASP A 688 0.64 34.78 -4.24
CA ASP A 688 1.16 36.12 -4.02
C ASP A 688 0.71 36.66 -2.65
N ALA A 689 1.17 37.85 -2.30
CA ALA A 689 0.82 38.51 -1.04
C ALA A 689 -0.69 38.76 -0.90
N GLU A 690 -1.35 39.12 -2.00
CA GLU A 690 -2.76 39.51 -2.00
C GLU A 690 -3.69 38.30 -1.77
N SER A 691 -3.21 37.08 -2.06
CA SER A 691 -3.92 35.82 -1.80
C SER A 691 -4.48 35.75 -0.37
N TYR A 692 -3.73 36.22 0.63
CA TYR A 692 -4.15 36.26 2.04
C TYR A 692 -5.30 37.24 2.34
N SER A 693 -5.54 38.22 1.45
CA SER A 693 -6.61 39.20 1.59
C SER A 693 -7.81 38.85 0.71
N VAL A 694 -7.59 38.49 -0.56
CA VAL A 694 -8.65 38.11 -1.51
C VAL A 694 -9.38 36.85 -1.05
N PHE A 695 -8.64 35.88 -0.50
CA PHE A 695 -9.16 34.60 -0.02
C PHE A 695 -9.15 34.50 1.53
N ALA A 696 -9.13 35.63 2.23
CA ALA A 696 -9.07 35.69 3.71
C ALA A 696 -10.14 34.84 4.41
N GLN A 697 -11.34 34.74 3.82
CA GLN A 697 -12.44 33.94 4.37
C GLN A 697 -12.11 32.43 4.50
N VAL A 698 -11.12 31.94 3.74
CA VAL A 698 -10.62 30.55 3.83
C VAL A 698 -9.25 30.49 4.51
N PHE A 699 -8.35 31.45 4.22
CA PHE A 699 -7.03 31.48 4.84
C PHE A 699 -7.09 31.76 6.34
N ASP A 700 -7.88 32.73 6.80
CA ASP A 700 -7.89 33.15 8.21
C ASP A 700 -8.36 32.04 9.15
N PRO A 701 -9.45 31.29 8.87
CA PRO A 701 -9.85 30.18 9.73
C PRO A 701 -8.85 29.02 9.72
N VAL A 702 -8.22 28.73 8.58
CA VAL A 702 -7.15 27.71 8.48
C VAL A 702 -5.94 28.09 9.32
N LEU A 703 -5.47 29.33 9.18
CA LEU A 703 -4.35 29.87 9.96
C LEU A 703 -4.68 29.89 11.45
N ALA A 704 -5.90 30.27 11.82
CA ALA A 704 -6.35 30.25 13.21
C ALA A 704 -6.35 28.84 13.81
N ALA A 705 -6.77 27.84 13.03
CA ALA A 705 -6.74 26.45 13.47
C ALA A 705 -5.32 25.89 13.61
N TYR A 706 -4.40 26.29 12.72
CA TYR A 706 -3.00 25.82 12.75
C TYR A 706 -2.16 26.51 13.82
N HIS A 707 -2.18 27.85 13.86
CA HIS A 707 -1.37 28.64 14.80
C HIS A 707 -2.03 28.83 16.17
N GLY A 708 -3.30 28.47 16.34
CA GLY A 708 -4.07 28.68 17.57
C GLY A 708 -4.54 30.13 17.78
N SER A 709 -4.29 31.04 16.84
CA SER A 709 -4.67 32.45 16.91
C SER A 709 -5.09 33.00 15.56
N LYS A 710 -6.12 33.86 15.52
CA LYS A 710 -6.58 34.52 14.28
C LYS A 710 -5.56 35.54 13.77
N PRO A 711 -5.54 35.82 12.45
CA PRO A 711 -4.84 36.97 11.90
C PRO A 711 -5.23 38.29 12.58
N GLY A 712 -4.21 39.07 12.96
CA GLY A 712 -4.33 40.33 13.69
C GLY A 712 -3.13 41.23 13.38
N PRO A 713 -3.06 42.48 13.89
CA PRO A 713 -1.95 43.37 13.58
C PRO A 713 -0.61 42.67 13.90
N PRO A 714 0.35 42.65 12.97
CA PRO A 714 1.60 41.94 13.15
C PRO A 714 2.36 42.56 14.32
N GLN A 715 3.07 41.72 15.06
CA GLN A 715 4.10 42.22 15.95
C GLN A 715 5.12 42.99 15.09
N LYS A 716 5.62 44.10 15.63
CA LYS A 716 6.70 44.85 14.97
C LYS A 716 7.85 43.88 14.68
N CYS A 717 8.43 43.93 13.49
CA CYS A 717 9.65 43.19 13.18
C CYS A 717 10.76 43.61 14.16
N VAL A 718 11.35 42.65 14.86
CA VAL A 718 12.43 42.86 15.85
C VAL A 718 13.61 41.97 15.51
N LEU A 719 14.41 42.43 14.55
CA LEU A 719 15.71 41.85 14.17
C LEU A 719 16.83 42.49 15.00
N ASP A 720 16.73 42.32 16.31
CA ASP A 720 17.68 42.85 17.29
C ASP A 720 18.15 41.74 18.23
N PRO A 721 19.43 41.32 18.18
CA PRO A 721 19.95 40.31 19.10
C PRO A 721 19.97 40.77 20.57
N GLY A 722 19.94 42.08 20.83
CA GLY A 722 19.80 42.65 22.17
C GLY A 722 18.43 42.40 22.80
N ALA A 723 17.39 42.21 21.99
CA ALA A 723 16.03 41.92 22.45
C ALA A 723 15.81 40.44 22.79
N VAL A 724 16.77 39.56 22.51
CA VAL A 724 16.71 38.14 22.89
C VAL A 724 16.96 38.00 24.39
N VAL A 725 16.24 37.11 25.07
CA VAL A 725 16.41 36.84 26.52
C VAL A 725 16.72 35.35 26.75
N GLY A 726 17.63 35.08 27.68
CA GLY A 726 18.09 33.73 28.03
C GLY A 726 19.39 33.32 27.34
N ASP A 727 19.87 32.13 27.73
CA ASP A 727 21.01 31.43 27.14
C ASP A 727 20.72 29.93 27.08
N LEU A 728 21.21 29.27 26.04
CA LEU A 728 21.09 27.83 25.86
C LEU A 728 22.31 27.17 26.53
N GLY A 729 22.08 26.28 27.49
CA GLY A 729 23.15 25.58 28.19
C GLY A 729 23.88 24.53 27.33
N ASP A 730 24.74 23.75 27.99
CA ASP A 730 25.71 22.82 27.39
C ASP A 730 25.12 21.64 26.60
N PHE A 731 23.80 21.42 26.67
CA PHE A 731 23.13 20.32 25.97
C PHE A 731 22.94 20.56 24.47
N VAL A 732 23.21 21.76 23.97
CA VAL A 732 23.05 22.09 22.55
C VAL A 732 24.28 21.68 21.75
N ILE A 733 24.04 20.93 20.68
CA ILE A 733 25.06 20.48 19.74
C ILE A 733 25.17 21.46 18.56
N GLY A 734 24.05 22.05 18.16
CA GLY A 734 24.05 23.05 17.11
C GLY A 734 22.69 23.72 16.93
N VAL A 735 22.72 24.83 16.21
CA VAL A 735 21.57 25.69 15.96
C VAL A 735 21.48 26.03 14.48
N LYS A 736 20.25 26.07 13.98
CA LYS A 736 19.94 26.46 12.60
C LYS A 736 18.79 27.46 12.61
N LEU A 737 19.03 28.63 12.05
CA LEU A 737 18.01 29.67 11.86
C LEU A 737 17.76 29.84 10.36
N CYS A 738 16.51 29.79 9.94
CA CYS A 738 16.09 29.98 8.56
C CYS A 738 15.00 31.06 8.46
N ALA A 739 15.32 32.18 7.80
CA ALA A 739 14.36 33.22 7.46
C ALA A 739 13.84 33.02 6.03
N SER A 740 12.51 32.93 5.90
CA SER A 740 11.80 32.81 4.64
C SER A 740 11.30 34.18 4.19
N ARG A 741 11.65 34.61 2.97
CA ARG A 741 11.30 35.93 2.43
C ARG A 741 10.86 35.83 0.97
N ASN A 742 9.84 36.62 0.61
CA ASN A 742 9.47 36.88 -0.77
C ASN A 742 9.70 38.35 -1.12
N LEU A 743 9.91 38.62 -2.41
CA LEU A 743 10.01 39.99 -2.93
C LEU A 743 8.61 40.55 -3.19
N ALA A 744 8.39 41.80 -2.81
CA ALA A 744 7.16 42.51 -3.11
C ALA A 744 7.06 42.82 -4.61
N GLY A 745 5.83 42.85 -5.14
CA GLY A 745 5.57 43.10 -6.56
C GLY A 745 5.76 41.89 -7.48
N PHE A 746 6.20 40.74 -6.94
CA PHE A 746 6.30 39.48 -7.68
C PHE A 746 5.34 38.44 -7.12
N LYS A 747 4.82 37.57 -7.99
CA LYS A 747 4.18 36.32 -7.57
C LYS A 747 5.23 35.42 -6.90
N PHE A 748 4.82 34.65 -5.90
CA PHE A 748 5.66 33.71 -5.17
C PHE A 748 6.07 32.50 -6.05
N PRO A 749 7.06 31.69 -5.65
CA PRO A 749 7.57 30.57 -6.47
C PRO A 749 6.51 29.59 -7.00
N PRO A 750 5.42 29.25 -6.29
CA PRO A 750 4.30 28.48 -6.84
C PRO A 750 3.69 29.02 -8.13
N ALA A 751 3.66 30.35 -8.25
CA ALA A 751 2.80 31.07 -9.17
C ALA A 751 3.56 31.95 -10.16
N CYS A 752 4.83 32.28 -9.90
CA CYS A 752 5.65 33.09 -10.79
C CYS A 752 5.73 32.49 -12.20
N SER A 753 5.75 33.36 -13.21
CA SER A 753 6.07 32.97 -14.58
C SER A 753 7.54 32.58 -14.69
N PHE A 754 7.90 32.00 -15.81
CA PHE A 754 9.28 31.68 -16.15
C PHE A 754 10.19 32.92 -16.07
N ASP A 755 9.76 34.03 -16.69
CA ASP A 755 10.53 35.28 -16.74
C ASP A 755 10.58 35.99 -15.38
N GLU A 756 9.46 36.03 -14.65
CA GLU A 756 9.42 36.62 -13.30
C GLU A 756 10.40 35.89 -12.37
N ARG A 757 10.48 34.56 -12.46
CA ARG A 757 11.40 33.77 -11.64
C ARG A 757 12.86 34.11 -11.92
N ARG A 758 13.22 34.23 -13.20
CA ARG A 758 14.56 34.63 -13.65
C ARG A 758 14.91 36.04 -13.18
N GLU A 759 13.94 36.96 -13.22
CA GLU A 759 14.15 38.33 -12.73
C GLU A 759 14.38 38.36 -11.21
N VAL A 760 13.61 37.59 -10.45
CA VAL A 760 13.83 37.43 -9.00
C VAL A 760 15.22 36.85 -8.71
N GLU A 761 15.64 35.82 -9.46
CA GLU A 761 17.00 35.28 -9.33
C GLU A 761 18.04 36.36 -9.63
N ARG A 762 17.92 37.09 -10.73
CA ARG A 762 18.85 38.17 -11.10
C ARG A 762 19.00 39.22 -10.00
N VAL A 763 17.89 39.67 -9.41
CA VAL A 763 17.89 40.64 -8.32
C VAL A 763 18.58 40.09 -7.07
N LEU A 764 18.21 38.88 -6.63
CA LEU A 764 18.75 38.28 -5.41
C LEU A 764 20.23 37.90 -5.55
N VAL A 765 20.62 37.33 -6.68
CA VAL A 765 22.01 36.91 -6.94
C VAL A 765 22.93 38.14 -7.01
N GLY A 766 22.50 39.21 -7.68
CA GLY A 766 23.28 40.45 -7.72
C GLY A 766 23.57 41.02 -6.33
N ILE A 767 22.63 40.87 -5.38
CA ILE A 767 22.82 41.29 -3.99
C ILE A 767 23.73 40.31 -3.22
N LEU A 768 23.52 39.01 -3.39
CA LEU A 768 24.25 37.97 -2.65
C LEU A 768 25.73 37.89 -3.08
N GLU A 769 26.04 38.09 -4.36
CA GLU A 769 27.43 38.09 -4.84
C GLU A 769 28.21 39.35 -4.40
N GLU A 770 27.52 40.44 -4.08
CA GLU A 770 28.12 41.68 -3.57
C GLU A 770 28.24 41.71 -2.03
N PHE A 771 27.92 40.61 -1.34
CA PHE A 771 28.07 40.54 0.11
C PHE A 771 29.51 40.76 0.56
N THR A 772 29.68 41.67 1.51
CA THR A 772 30.95 42.02 2.15
C THR A 772 30.83 41.95 3.67
N GLY A 773 31.95 41.98 4.37
CA GLY A 773 31.98 42.06 5.84
C GLY A 773 31.90 40.69 6.53
N GLY A 774 32.41 39.65 5.89
CA GLY A 774 32.42 38.28 6.41
C GLY A 774 31.26 37.41 5.94
N PHE A 775 30.44 37.88 4.99
CA PHE A 775 29.40 37.08 4.33
C PHE A 775 29.73 36.80 2.86
N GLU A 776 30.98 37.02 2.46
CA GLU A 776 31.47 36.71 1.11
C GLU A 776 31.22 35.23 0.81
N GLY A 777 30.71 34.95 -0.39
CA GLY A 777 30.29 33.62 -0.79
C GLY A 777 30.10 33.52 -2.28
N GLU A 778 29.63 32.36 -2.72
CA GLU A 778 29.44 32.05 -4.13
C GLU A 778 28.02 31.53 -4.38
N TYR A 779 27.42 31.97 -5.48
CA TYR A 779 26.14 31.45 -5.96
C TYR A 779 26.34 30.26 -6.92
N TYR A 780 25.57 29.21 -6.68
CA TYR A 780 25.57 27.96 -7.43
C TYR A 780 24.16 27.74 -8.00
N PRO A 781 23.90 28.14 -9.26
CA PRO A 781 22.66 27.77 -9.93
C PRO A 781 22.54 26.24 -10.01
N LEU A 782 21.33 25.70 -9.88
CA LEU A 782 21.11 24.26 -9.95
C LEU A 782 21.62 23.66 -11.26
N GLN A 783 22.09 22.42 -11.19
CA GLN A 783 22.58 21.71 -12.38
C GLN A 783 21.50 21.70 -13.47
N HIS A 784 21.88 22.05 -14.71
CA HIS A 784 21.00 22.24 -15.87
C HIS A 784 20.12 23.49 -15.86
N SER A 785 20.31 24.43 -14.92
CA SER A 785 19.70 25.76 -15.02
C SER A 785 20.33 26.57 -16.17
N GLU A 786 19.51 27.30 -16.93
CA GLU A 786 19.95 28.14 -18.05
C GLU A 786 19.80 29.64 -17.75
N SER A 787 19.38 29.99 -16.54
CA SER A 787 19.03 31.35 -16.14
C SER A 787 20.21 32.25 -15.81
N CYS A 788 21.34 31.68 -15.36
CA CYS A 788 22.49 32.42 -14.88
C CYS A 788 23.61 32.48 -15.94
N GLY A 789 23.78 33.65 -16.57
CA GLY A 789 24.76 33.87 -17.65
C GLY A 789 26.23 33.61 -17.26
N LEU A 790 26.58 33.78 -15.98
CA LEU A 790 27.95 33.54 -15.46
C LEU A 790 28.32 32.05 -15.34
N LYS A 791 27.31 31.17 -15.23
CA LYS A 791 27.46 29.71 -15.09
C LYS A 791 26.42 28.99 -15.93
N LEU A 792 26.55 29.11 -17.26
CA LEU A 792 25.65 28.45 -18.20
C LEU A 792 25.63 26.93 -17.96
N GLY A 793 24.43 26.36 -17.77
CA GLY A 793 24.26 24.93 -17.48
C GLY A 793 24.33 24.56 -16.00
N GLY A 794 24.49 25.54 -15.10
CA GLY A 794 24.38 25.33 -13.66
C GLY A 794 25.67 24.86 -12.98
N MET A 795 25.54 24.43 -11.73
CA MET A 795 26.63 23.89 -10.92
C MET A 795 27.17 22.56 -11.47
N THR A 796 28.46 22.28 -11.23
CA THR A 796 29.08 21.04 -11.66
C THR A 796 28.64 19.85 -10.81
N GLN A 797 28.93 18.63 -11.27
CA GLN A 797 28.66 17.42 -10.49
C GLN A 797 29.52 17.37 -9.21
N SER A 798 30.68 18.03 -9.20
CA SER A 798 31.53 18.16 -8.00
C SER A 798 30.89 19.10 -6.97
N ASP A 799 30.39 20.25 -7.41
CA ASP A 799 29.69 21.21 -6.56
C ASP A 799 28.44 20.57 -5.95
N THR A 800 27.68 19.84 -6.79
CA THR A 800 26.49 19.10 -6.37
C THR A 800 26.82 18.12 -5.23
N ARG A 801 27.90 17.33 -5.36
CA ARG A 801 28.33 16.39 -4.31
C ARG A 801 28.76 17.12 -3.04
N THR A 802 29.47 18.23 -3.18
CA THR A 802 30.00 19.03 -2.07
C THR A 802 28.85 19.65 -1.27
N LEU A 803 27.98 20.42 -1.92
CA LEU A 803 26.83 21.07 -1.31
C LEU A 803 25.85 20.05 -0.70
N LYS A 804 25.68 18.89 -1.34
CA LYS A 804 24.88 17.79 -0.80
C LYS A 804 25.49 17.21 0.48
N THR A 805 26.80 17.00 0.52
CA THR A 805 27.52 16.48 1.70
C THR A 805 27.46 17.48 2.87
N GLN A 806 27.45 18.78 2.56
CA GLN A 806 27.29 19.86 3.54
C GLN A 806 25.84 20.09 3.95
N GLY A 807 24.87 19.37 3.38
CA GLY A 807 23.44 19.56 3.68
C GLY A 807 22.86 20.90 3.17
N LEU A 808 23.54 21.57 2.25
CA LEU A 808 23.14 22.88 1.71
C LEU A 808 22.30 22.78 0.43
N LEU A 809 22.21 21.62 -0.21
CA LEU A 809 21.50 21.44 -1.48
C LEU A 809 20.06 20.95 -1.28
N PHE A 810 19.08 21.79 -1.65
CA PHE A 810 17.68 21.36 -1.73
C PHE A 810 17.44 20.43 -2.93
N GLN A 811 16.38 19.63 -2.85
CA GLN A 811 16.08 18.58 -3.81
C GLN A 811 14.89 18.94 -4.69
N GLU A 812 14.79 18.27 -5.84
CA GLU A 812 13.60 18.32 -6.70
C GLU A 812 12.33 17.97 -5.90
N PRO A 813 11.23 18.72 -6.05
CA PRO A 813 9.94 18.37 -5.47
C PRO A 813 9.43 17.02 -6.00
N LYS A 814 9.19 16.05 -5.10
CA LYS A 814 8.74 14.69 -5.47
C LYS A 814 7.31 14.38 -5.07
N THR A 815 6.80 15.04 -4.03
CA THR A 815 5.47 14.75 -3.49
C THR A 815 4.39 15.37 -4.38
N LEU A 816 3.24 14.70 -4.50
CA LEU A 816 2.11 15.27 -5.25
C LEU A 816 1.65 16.60 -4.63
N SER A 817 1.68 16.73 -3.30
CA SER A 817 1.37 18.00 -2.62
C SER A 817 2.26 19.15 -3.09
N SER A 818 3.58 18.97 -3.12
CA SER A 818 4.51 20.01 -3.56
C SER A 818 4.41 20.31 -5.05
N LEU A 819 4.20 19.29 -5.88
CA LEU A 819 4.00 19.44 -7.32
C LEU A 819 2.67 20.15 -7.63
N ALA A 820 1.59 19.81 -6.92
CA ALA A 820 0.27 20.41 -7.07
C ALA A 820 0.21 21.85 -6.55
N ALA A 821 1.01 22.17 -5.53
CA ALA A 821 1.23 23.53 -5.09
C ALA A 821 2.02 24.37 -6.12
N GLY A 822 2.69 23.76 -7.09
CA GLY A 822 3.41 24.46 -8.16
C GLY A 822 4.90 24.70 -7.92
N PHE A 823 5.49 24.14 -6.87
CA PHE A 823 6.92 24.34 -6.56
C PHE A 823 7.88 23.75 -7.61
N GLY A 824 7.44 22.73 -8.36
CA GLY A 824 8.24 22.10 -9.42
C GLY A 824 8.16 22.79 -10.79
N ARG A 825 7.37 23.85 -10.94
CA ARG A 825 7.17 24.51 -12.25
C ARG A 825 8.50 24.98 -12.84
N ASP A 826 8.76 24.65 -14.09
CA ASP A 826 9.98 25.04 -14.82
C ASP A 826 11.30 24.60 -14.15
N TRP A 827 11.27 23.54 -13.35
CA TRP A 827 12.46 23.02 -12.66
C TRP A 827 13.55 22.55 -13.64
N PRO A 828 14.85 22.78 -13.39
CA PRO A 828 15.45 23.47 -12.24
C PRO A 828 15.75 24.97 -12.48
N ASP A 829 15.18 25.57 -13.52
CA ASP A 829 15.62 26.87 -14.03
C ASP A 829 15.38 28.03 -13.03
N ALA A 830 16.32 28.98 -12.95
CA ALA A 830 16.28 30.12 -12.03
C ALA A 830 16.28 29.76 -10.54
N ARG A 831 16.84 28.61 -10.18
CA ARG A 831 17.04 28.14 -8.81
C ARG A 831 18.51 27.95 -8.52
N GLY A 832 18.90 28.15 -7.27
CA GLY A 832 20.27 27.90 -6.86
C GLY A 832 20.51 28.09 -5.37
N VAL A 833 21.75 27.82 -4.98
CA VAL A 833 22.23 27.87 -3.61
C VAL A 833 23.34 28.91 -3.54
N PHE A 834 23.25 29.85 -2.62
CA PHE A 834 24.38 30.67 -2.20
C PHE A 834 25.02 30.06 -0.96
N ALA A 835 26.34 29.97 -0.91
CA ALA A 835 27.07 29.48 0.25
C ALA A 835 28.24 30.41 0.59
N SER A 836 28.34 30.79 1.87
CA SER A 836 29.41 31.61 2.43
C SER A 836 30.25 30.80 3.43
N SER A 837 31.49 31.23 3.63
CA SER A 837 32.47 30.58 4.51
C SER A 837 32.12 30.63 6.01
N ARG A 838 31.18 31.48 6.44
CA ARG A 838 30.80 31.67 7.86
C ARG A 838 29.47 31.02 8.25
N GLY A 839 29.09 29.92 7.59
CA GLY A 839 27.87 29.18 7.94
C GLY A 839 26.56 29.85 7.48
N LEU A 840 26.65 30.95 6.74
CA LEU A 840 25.55 31.54 6.00
C LEU A 840 25.36 30.81 4.67
N SER A 841 24.11 30.45 4.37
CA SER A 841 23.68 29.94 3.08
C SER A 841 22.33 30.51 2.70
N ALA A 842 22.00 30.52 1.42
CA ALA A 842 20.68 30.90 0.96
C ALA A 842 20.17 29.99 -0.15
N TRP A 843 18.88 29.69 -0.14
CA TRP A 843 18.21 29.09 -1.29
C TRP A 843 17.43 30.15 -2.04
N VAL A 844 17.59 30.17 -3.36
CA VAL A 844 16.90 31.08 -4.26
C VAL A 844 15.82 30.31 -5.04
N ASN A 845 14.59 30.83 -5.02
CA ASN A 845 13.43 30.33 -5.78
C ASN A 845 13.03 28.86 -5.54
N ASN A 846 13.24 28.35 -4.33
CA ASN A 846 12.76 27.03 -3.92
C ASN A 846 11.26 27.08 -3.56
N GLU A 847 10.93 27.11 -2.26
CA GLU A 847 9.56 27.28 -1.77
C GLU A 847 9.18 28.76 -1.66
N GLU A 848 10.17 29.60 -1.34
CA GLU A 848 10.08 31.05 -1.21
C GLU A 848 11.17 31.68 -2.13
N HIS A 849 11.07 32.96 -2.48
CA HIS A 849 12.09 33.62 -3.31
C HIS A 849 13.47 33.53 -2.66
N LEU A 850 13.55 33.71 -1.34
CA LEU A 850 14.77 33.63 -0.56
C LEU A 850 14.53 32.86 0.74
N SER A 851 15.32 31.81 0.97
CA SER A 851 15.43 31.16 2.29
C SER A 851 16.84 31.34 2.81
N LEU A 852 17.02 32.24 3.77
CA LEU A 852 18.31 32.63 4.34
C LEU A 852 18.59 31.81 5.60
N THR A 853 19.67 31.02 5.60
CA THR A 853 20.00 30.08 6.67
C THR A 853 21.35 30.40 7.32
N ILE A 854 21.35 30.54 8.64
CA ILE A 854 22.56 30.55 9.48
C ILE A 854 22.62 29.22 10.24
N SER A 855 23.71 28.48 10.09
CA SER A 855 23.99 27.28 10.89
C SER A 855 25.26 27.47 11.71
N LYS A 856 25.19 27.11 13.00
CA LYS A 856 26.34 27.14 13.91
C LYS A 856 26.37 25.90 14.79
N ASP A 857 27.59 25.47 15.10
CA ASP A 857 27.84 24.45 16.12
C ASP A 857 27.79 25.09 17.52
N GLY A 858 27.33 24.32 18.51
CA GLY A 858 27.23 24.74 19.91
C GLY A 858 25.96 25.53 20.25
N SER A 859 25.96 26.14 21.43
CA SER A 859 24.75 26.67 22.09
C SER A 859 24.41 28.12 21.80
N ASP A 860 25.21 28.87 21.04
CA ASP A 860 25.04 30.32 20.89
C ASP A 860 23.99 30.69 19.82
N LEU A 861 22.72 30.41 20.11
CA LEU A 861 21.58 30.81 19.26
C LEU A 861 21.47 32.33 19.14
N ARG A 862 21.89 33.09 20.15
CA ARG A 862 21.86 34.55 20.13
C ARG A 862 22.84 35.09 19.09
N ALA A 863 24.06 34.56 19.03
CA ALA A 863 25.04 34.95 18.01
C ALA A 863 24.62 34.49 16.61
N ALA A 864 24.01 33.31 16.48
CA ALA A 864 23.42 32.88 15.21
C ALA A 864 22.32 33.86 14.76
N PHE A 865 21.45 34.28 15.68
CA PHE A 865 20.40 35.27 15.39
C PHE A 865 20.99 36.65 15.06
N GLY A 866 22.05 37.07 15.75
CA GLY A 866 22.75 38.31 15.43
C GLY A 866 23.38 38.32 14.03
N GLU A 867 23.89 37.18 13.56
CA GLU A 867 24.35 37.03 12.17
C GLU A 867 23.21 37.09 11.16
N LEU A 868 22.09 36.43 11.46
CA LEU A 868 20.90 36.49 10.64
C LEU A 868 20.39 37.93 10.51
N CYS A 869 20.30 38.67 11.62
CA CYS A 869 19.86 40.07 11.61
C CYS A 869 20.77 40.94 10.74
N ARG A 870 22.10 40.78 10.82
CA ARG A 870 23.05 41.54 9.97
C ARG A 870 22.89 41.20 8.50
N ALA A 871 22.78 39.91 8.17
CA ALA A 871 22.60 39.47 6.80
C ALA A 871 21.27 39.98 6.21
N GLU A 872 20.16 39.89 6.96
CA GLU A 872 18.86 40.40 6.50
C GLU A 872 18.85 41.92 6.35
N GLN A 873 19.46 42.67 7.27
CA GLN A 873 19.58 44.13 7.16
C GLN A 873 20.38 44.54 5.92
N ALA A 874 21.49 43.84 5.64
CA ALA A 874 22.29 44.08 4.44
C ALA A 874 21.48 43.84 3.16
N ILE A 875 20.74 42.72 3.08
CA ILE A 875 19.86 42.42 1.92
C ILE A 875 18.76 43.45 1.80
N SER A 876 18.13 43.84 2.91
CA SER A 876 17.03 44.82 2.90
C SER A 876 17.48 46.18 2.38
N LEU A 877 18.66 46.65 2.79
CA LEU A 877 19.25 47.89 2.29
C LEU A 877 19.62 47.80 0.80
N ALA A 878 20.19 46.67 0.37
CA ALA A 878 20.55 46.44 -1.02
C ALA A 878 19.30 46.38 -1.92
N LEU A 879 18.24 45.69 -1.48
CA LEU A 879 16.94 45.65 -2.16
C LEU A 879 16.36 47.05 -2.32
N GLN A 880 16.38 47.86 -1.26
CA GLN A 880 15.89 49.25 -1.32
C GLN A 880 16.66 50.08 -2.35
N SER A 881 17.98 49.88 -2.44
CA SER A 881 18.82 50.61 -3.41
C SER A 881 18.49 50.28 -4.87
N CYS A 882 17.97 49.08 -5.14
CA CYS A 882 17.53 48.66 -6.47
C CYS A 882 16.01 48.71 -6.66
N GLY A 883 15.27 49.39 -5.76
CA GLY A 883 13.83 49.63 -5.89
C GLY A 883 12.93 48.46 -5.48
N HIS A 884 13.49 47.44 -4.81
CA HIS A 884 12.76 46.27 -4.32
C HIS A 884 12.66 46.27 -2.79
N HIS A 885 11.76 45.46 -2.24
CA HIS A 885 11.63 45.23 -0.81
C HIS A 885 11.01 43.86 -0.56
N PHE A 886 11.12 43.37 0.67
CA PHE A 886 10.43 42.15 1.06
C PHE A 886 8.91 42.36 1.13
N ALA A 887 8.17 41.35 0.71
CA ALA A 887 6.71 41.33 0.78
C ALA A 887 6.27 41.30 2.25
N TRP A 888 5.48 42.31 2.63
CA TRP A 888 5.00 42.52 3.99
C TRP A 888 3.52 42.89 3.98
N CYS A 889 2.77 42.41 4.96
CA CYS A 889 1.36 42.71 5.14
C CYS A 889 1.08 43.21 6.56
N GLU A 890 0.32 44.29 6.68
CA GLU A 890 -0.11 44.88 7.96
C GLU A 890 -1.07 44.00 8.78
N ARG A 891 -1.47 42.83 8.29
CA ARG A 891 -2.29 41.84 9.02
C ARG A 891 -1.50 40.60 9.43
N SER A 892 -0.29 40.43 8.94
CA SER A 892 0.38 39.13 9.01
C SER A 892 1.90 39.15 8.97
N GLY A 893 2.54 40.32 8.83
CA GLY A 893 4.01 40.41 8.81
C GLY A 893 4.58 40.00 7.46
N PHE A 894 5.68 39.26 7.46
CA PHE A 894 6.22 38.69 6.23
C PHE A 894 5.25 37.66 5.64
N VAL A 895 5.01 37.77 4.34
CA VAL A 895 4.10 36.88 3.60
C VAL A 895 4.86 35.83 2.81
N THR A 896 4.46 34.58 3.00
CA THR A 896 5.11 33.38 2.45
C THR A 896 4.18 32.64 1.49
N ALA A 897 4.72 31.83 0.59
CA ALA A 897 3.97 30.88 -0.22
C ALA A 897 3.33 29.81 0.66
N MET A 898 4.07 29.34 1.66
CA MET A 898 3.58 28.39 2.66
C MET A 898 2.90 29.11 3.82
N PRO A 899 1.58 28.96 4.02
CA PRO A 899 0.88 29.72 5.07
C PRO A 899 1.32 29.36 6.49
N GLU A 900 1.89 28.17 6.67
CA GLU A 900 2.48 27.69 7.94
C GLU A 900 3.66 28.54 8.42
N ARG A 901 4.31 29.28 7.52
CA ARG A 901 5.47 30.13 7.81
C ARG A 901 5.12 31.63 7.88
N LEU A 902 3.85 31.99 7.83
CA LEU A 902 3.40 33.38 7.87
C LEU A 902 3.82 34.06 9.19
N GLY A 903 4.05 35.37 9.19
CA GLY A 903 4.41 36.12 10.42
C GLY A 903 5.86 36.58 10.43
N ALA A 904 6.59 36.15 11.46
CA ALA A 904 8.04 36.31 11.55
C ALA A 904 8.77 35.59 10.39
N ALA A 905 8.12 34.58 9.78
CA ALA A 905 8.70 33.73 8.74
C ALA A 905 10.10 33.24 9.10
N LEU A 906 10.26 32.86 10.36
CA LEU A 906 11.51 32.42 10.98
C LEU A 906 11.32 31.02 11.55
N SER A 907 12.13 30.08 11.05
CA SER A 907 12.29 28.77 11.64
C SER A 907 13.58 28.73 12.42
N CYS A 908 13.48 28.37 13.70
CA CYS A 908 14.59 28.12 14.60
C CYS A 908 14.58 26.65 14.96
N CYS A 909 15.65 25.97 14.59
CA CYS A 909 15.89 24.56 14.90
C CYS A 909 17.11 24.44 15.84
N VAL A 910 16.98 23.63 16.87
CA VAL A 910 18.01 23.38 17.88
C VAL A 910 18.22 21.86 18.00
N MET A 911 19.48 21.43 17.90
CA MET A 911 19.88 20.04 18.12
C MET A 911 20.36 19.89 19.57
N LEU A 912 19.70 19.03 20.34
CA LEU A 912 19.94 18.81 21.76
C LEU A 912 20.41 17.37 22.03
N GLN A 913 21.37 17.19 22.94
CA GLN A 913 21.80 15.88 23.42
C GLN A 913 20.91 15.43 24.59
N LEU A 914 19.83 14.69 24.32
CA LEU A 914 18.84 14.27 25.34
C LEU A 914 18.60 12.74 25.30
N PRO A 915 19.58 11.91 25.67
CA PRO A 915 19.50 10.45 25.51
C PRO A 915 18.36 9.78 26.29
N LYS A 916 17.99 10.28 27.48
CA LYS A 916 16.92 9.71 28.31
C LYS A 916 15.54 10.10 27.77
N LEU A 917 15.35 11.37 27.42
CA LEU A 917 14.12 11.85 26.79
C LEU A 917 13.89 11.23 25.41
N ALA A 918 14.94 11.07 24.60
CA ALA A 918 14.87 10.42 23.28
C ALA A 918 14.38 8.97 23.33
N ALA A 919 14.55 8.28 24.47
CA ALA A 919 14.08 6.92 24.65
C ALA A 919 12.59 6.83 25.02
N ARG A 920 11.93 7.95 25.34
CA ARG A 920 10.53 7.98 25.77
C ARG A 920 9.59 8.10 24.57
N ALA A 921 8.51 7.33 24.61
CA ALA A 921 7.47 7.35 23.58
C ALA A 921 6.66 8.67 23.56
N ASP A 922 6.63 9.43 24.66
CA ASP A 922 5.85 10.65 24.83
C ASP A 922 6.64 11.95 24.54
N LEU A 923 7.87 11.86 24.02
CA LEU A 923 8.70 13.03 23.73
C LEU A 923 8.03 13.99 22.73
N SER A 924 7.31 13.45 21.74
CA SER A 924 6.57 14.28 20.77
C SER A 924 5.48 15.09 21.45
N ASP A 925 4.68 14.47 22.33
CA ASP A 925 3.61 15.15 23.07
C ASP A 925 4.18 16.20 24.03
N GLU A 926 5.32 15.92 24.65
CA GLU A 926 6.03 16.86 25.50
C GLU A 926 6.52 18.09 24.70
N CYS A 927 7.11 17.90 23.51
CA CYS A 927 7.49 19.01 22.62
C CYS A 927 6.27 19.84 22.22
N ASP A 928 5.19 19.16 21.83
CA ASP A 928 3.94 19.77 21.39
C ASP A 928 3.30 20.65 22.47
N SER A 929 3.30 20.16 23.72
CA SER A 929 2.77 20.90 24.89
C SER A 929 3.52 22.22 25.17
N ARG A 930 4.73 22.36 24.61
CA ARG A 930 5.60 23.53 24.75
C ARG A 930 5.59 24.45 23.53
N GLY A 931 4.78 24.14 22.52
CA GLY A 931 4.80 24.88 21.25
C GLY A 931 6.07 24.61 20.41
N LEU A 932 6.74 23.49 20.67
CA LEU A 932 7.81 22.97 19.84
C LEU A 932 7.27 21.91 18.87
N VAL A 933 8.07 21.58 17.87
CA VAL A 933 7.85 20.45 16.98
C VAL A 933 9.09 19.57 17.05
N LEU A 934 8.89 18.29 17.37
CA LEU A 934 9.94 17.28 17.27
C LEU A 934 10.22 17.00 15.79
N VAL A 935 11.36 17.46 15.27
CA VAL A 935 11.74 17.29 13.86
C VAL A 935 12.32 15.90 13.64
N ASN A 936 13.23 15.48 14.52
CA ASN A 936 13.88 14.18 14.41
C ASN A 936 14.44 13.69 15.74
N THR A 937 14.65 12.37 15.84
CA THR A 937 15.40 11.74 16.92
C THR A 937 16.47 10.86 16.29
N HIS A 938 17.72 11.29 16.38
CA HIS A 938 18.85 10.58 15.80
C HIS A 938 19.39 9.53 16.77
N ARG A 939 20.17 8.58 16.23
CA ARG A 939 20.89 7.60 17.05
C ARG A 939 21.84 8.31 18.02
N GLY A 940 21.97 7.76 19.22
CA GLY A 940 22.82 8.33 20.26
C GLY A 940 22.13 9.40 21.11
N GLY A 941 20.81 9.58 20.98
CA GLY A 941 20.05 10.46 21.87
C GLY A 941 20.01 11.93 21.45
N VAL A 942 20.33 12.23 20.19
CA VAL A 942 20.22 13.61 19.68
C VAL A 942 18.79 13.87 19.23
N VAL A 943 18.21 14.94 19.77
CA VAL A 943 16.84 15.37 19.50
C VAL A 943 16.90 16.70 18.74
N GLU A 944 16.23 16.76 17.60
CA GLU A 944 16.10 17.97 16.80
C GLU A 944 14.71 18.58 17.03
N VAL A 945 14.64 19.81 17.53
CA VAL A 945 13.38 20.51 17.82
C VAL A 945 13.31 21.85 17.11
N ALA A 946 12.12 22.23 16.66
CA ALA A 946 11.86 23.52 16.01
C ALA A 946 10.69 24.27 16.64
N ASN A 947 10.61 25.60 16.42
CA ASN A 947 9.44 26.38 16.81
C ASN A 947 8.21 25.99 15.98
N ARG A 948 7.04 25.94 16.62
CA ARG A 948 5.76 25.75 15.92
C ARG A 948 5.17 27.05 15.39
N ALA A 949 5.06 28.05 16.26
CA ALA A 949 4.41 29.32 15.92
C ALA A 949 5.40 30.29 15.29
N THR A 950 5.03 30.82 14.13
CA THR A 950 5.70 31.96 13.46
C THR A 950 4.80 33.20 13.44
N PHE A 951 3.51 33.01 13.71
CA PHE A 951 2.47 34.02 13.57
C PHE A 951 2.16 34.71 14.90
N GLY A 952 1.93 36.03 14.89
CA GLY A 952 1.60 36.80 16.10
C GLY A 952 2.74 36.98 17.11
N ILE A 953 3.97 36.63 16.74
CA ILE A 953 5.18 36.69 17.56
C ILE A 953 6.29 37.39 16.77
N SER A 954 7.11 38.22 17.43
CA SER A 954 8.30 38.82 16.79
C SER A 954 9.46 37.84 16.72
N GLU A 955 10.41 38.08 15.83
CA GLU A 955 11.58 37.24 15.60
C GLU A 955 12.40 37.06 16.89
N ALA A 956 12.75 38.15 17.58
CA ALA A 956 13.48 38.08 18.84
C ALA A 956 12.71 37.35 19.96
N LYS A 957 11.38 37.50 20.01
CA LYS A 957 10.54 36.81 21.01
C LYS A 957 10.44 35.31 20.71
N LEU A 958 10.33 34.94 19.43
CA LEU A 958 10.36 33.56 18.97
C LEU A 958 11.68 32.88 19.36
N VAL A 959 12.81 33.53 19.08
CA VAL A 959 14.14 33.02 19.49
C VAL A 959 14.25 32.90 21.01
N SER A 960 13.76 33.89 21.77
CA SER A 960 13.77 33.82 23.23
C SER A 960 12.92 32.66 23.77
N ASN A 961 11.75 32.41 23.18
CA ASN A 961 10.90 31.28 23.56
C ASN A 961 11.59 29.94 23.26
N MET A 962 12.27 29.81 22.12
CA MET A 962 13.06 28.63 21.79
C MET A 962 14.15 28.35 22.83
N ILE A 963 14.88 29.39 23.26
CA ILE A 963 15.88 29.27 24.32
C ILE A 963 15.25 28.72 25.61
N VAL A 964 14.14 29.31 26.05
CA VAL A 964 13.47 28.95 27.31
C VAL A 964 12.94 27.51 27.30
N GLU A 965 12.29 27.09 26.22
CA GLU A 965 11.71 25.74 26.15
C GLU A 965 12.77 24.66 25.97
N CYS A 966 13.80 24.89 25.13
CA CYS A 966 14.93 23.97 25.01
C CYS A 966 15.71 23.83 26.32
N ALA A 967 15.94 24.93 27.05
CA ALA A 967 16.56 24.88 28.37
C ALA A 967 15.71 24.10 29.38
N THR A 968 14.38 24.11 29.23
CA THR A 968 13.49 23.32 30.08
C THR A 968 13.55 21.83 29.76
N LEU A 969 13.63 21.45 28.48
CA LEU A 969 13.86 20.06 28.08
C LEU A 969 15.22 19.55 28.61
N ALA A 970 16.26 20.36 28.52
CA ALA A 970 17.58 20.04 29.06
C ALA A 970 17.57 19.83 30.59
N ARG A 971 16.83 20.66 31.34
CA ARG A 971 16.64 20.43 32.79
C ARG A 971 15.90 19.13 33.08
N LYS A 972 14.82 18.85 32.34
CA LYS A 972 14.08 17.59 32.49
C LYS A 972 14.96 16.36 32.21
N GLU A 973 15.82 16.43 31.20
CA GLU A 973 16.80 15.37 30.91
C GLU A 973 17.73 15.09 32.10
N ALA A 974 18.20 16.15 32.77
CA ALA A 974 19.05 16.03 33.95
C ALA A 974 18.30 15.41 35.16
N ASP A 975 17.01 15.70 35.31
CA ASP A 975 16.18 15.24 36.42
C ASP A 975 15.70 13.78 36.27
N ILE A 976 15.79 13.19 35.08
CA ILE A 976 15.43 11.77 34.88
C ILE A 976 16.53 10.91 35.49
N SER A 977 16.21 10.20 36.58
CA SER A 977 17.14 9.31 37.30
C SER A 977 17.62 8.15 36.46
#